data_AF-A0A427QX75-F1
#
_entry.id   AF-A0A427QX75-F1
#
_cell.length_a   1.000
_cell.length_b   1.000
_cell.length_c   1.000
_cell.angle_alpha   90.00
_cell.angle_beta   90.00
_cell.angle_gamma   90.00
#
_symmetry.space_group_name_H-M   'P 1'
#
loop_
_entity.id
_entity.type
_entity.pdbx_description
1 polymer ?
#
loop_
_entity_poly.entity_id
_entity_poly.type
_entity_poly.pdbx_seq_one_letter_code
_entity_poly.pdbx_strand_id
1 'polypeptide(L)'
;MALAPLKEIPEWWELCERYRYDIYAFAVEALGVEPTWQQELLFESIAFDGSRTSVASGHGCFGKGTLIKLANGEFIPVERINLNHKILAADGKTELDVIKTVTGYQEMYRFEYENGKAHTFNKSHILCLISLYDGNGWSKGDKIELLVSQYLKLKPENREQFASYRLIDGEHKPLKITSVTELGEGKYYGFVLDPDPFFLGDDDLVLHNTGKTASAGIVALWHLLFFDESIMMFTAPQIGQLKKQVWKEISINLARLKQGPLAWLADYVGYQSELVYIKGYKEKWYVFAKTAPKHQPTNLAGNHGDNYMVWVDEASGVDDAVLDVAFGALTHEDNRAVMTSQPTRNAGMFYETHHKLSHRAGGVWIALTFNGEESPLVSEQSLQEQRQKYGSREDAQYKIRVLGEFPDLSDEFLITKRQTEEMYVGASIFDDHQFGYVITVDVGGGVGRDDSVIVVSKVWGESQWGERARRVEVVDIPLCKNRDDILELFAKINELLLQYPNANLVVDDNGAGKGLGQYLKKQGIFYVPVYWGSQCFSNDNRKEFTNKRSLAYVGLARAIANGRFKIKTKKHNVKIKDQLIHVPYRFDDFARYKILSKDEMKRMGIKSPDIGDAFAFLFLENVHYTEAYETVNVTDDTPEGREQAERKSRFSALREAAEKEND
;
A
#
# COMPACT_ATOMS: atom_id res chain seq x y z
N MET A 1 8.05 -40.60 31.15
CA MET A 1 6.84 -40.43 32.00
C MET A 1 5.94 -39.43 31.32
N ALA A 2 4.62 -39.65 31.31
CA ALA A 2 3.69 -38.62 30.84
C ALA A 2 3.77 -37.42 31.79
N LEU A 3 3.73 -36.20 31.27
CA LEU A 3 3.64 -34.99 32.09
C LEU A 3 2.33 -35.02 32.87
N ALA A 4 2.34 -34.54 34.11
CA ALA A 4 1.11 -34.29 34.86
C ALA A 4 0.26 -33.27 34.09
N PRO A 5 -1.08 -33.29 34.18
CA PRO A 5 -1.89 -32.25 33.57
C PRO A 5 -1.51 -30.84 34.03
N LEU A 6 -1.39 -29.88 33.10
CA LEU A 6 -0.92 -28.51 33.40
C LEU A 6 -1.72 -27.84 34.53
N LYS A 7 -3.04 -28.05 34.55
CA LYS A 7 -3.95 -27.51 35.58
C LYS A 7 -3.76 -28.07 37.00
N GLU A 8 -3.05 -29.19 37.14
CA GLU A 8 -2.72 -29.79 38.43
C GLU A 8 -1.42 -29.23 39.03
N ILE A 9 -0.73 -28.33 38.33
CA ILE A 9 0.53 -27.72 38.73
C ILE A 9 0.23 -26.38 39.42
N PRO A 10 0.46 -26.22 40.74
CA PRO A 10 0.20 -24.96 41.45
C PRO A 10 0.94 -23.76 40.86
N GLU A 11 2.19 -23.96 40.45
CA GLU A 11 3.04 -22.93 39.85
C GLU A 11 2.44 -22.39 38.55
N TRP A 12 1.68 -23.19 37.80
CA TRP A 12 0.99 -22.70 36.61
C TRP A 12 -0.08 -21.66 36.95
N TRP A 13 -0.82 -21.85 38.05
CA TRP A 13 -1.83 -20.90 38.50
C TRP A 13 -1.22 -19.57 38.95
N GLU A 14 -0.06 -19.60 39.60
CA GLU A 14 0.70 -18.38 39.94
C GLU A 14 1.11 -17.60 38.68
N LEU A 15 1.53 -18.31 37.62
CA LEU A 15 1.83 -17.68 36.33
C LEU A 15 0.58 -17.14 35.63
N CYS A 16 -0.56 -17.81 35.77
CA CYS A 16 -1.84 -17.29 35.26
C CYS A 16 -2.21 -15.99 35.97
N GLU A 17 -2.07 -15.90 37.29
CA GLU A 17 -2.28 -14.66 38.04
C GLU A 17 -1.37 -13.53 37.57
N ARG A 18 -0.11 -13.84 37.22
CA ARG A 18 0.87 -12.84 36.75
C ARG A 18 0.60 -12.36 35.32
N TYR A 19 0.37 -13.28 34.38
CA TYR A 19 0.45 -12.98 32.96
C TYR A 19 -0.89 -12.88 32.24
N ARG A 20 -1.99 -13.40 32.82
CA ARG A 20 -3.31 -13.40 32.18
C ARG A 20 -3.84 -12.00 31.86
N TYR A 21 -3.45 -10.97 32.62
CA TYR A 21 -3.87 -9.59 32.37
C TYR A 21 -2.71 -8.65 32.02
N ASP A 22 -1.55 -9.23 31.70
CA ASP A 22 -0.35 -8.47 31.36
C ASP A 22 0.43 -9.16 30.24
N ILE A 23 -0.07 -9.00 29.01
CA ILE A 23 0.58 -9.51 27.79
C ILE A 23 1.96 -8.86 27.62
N TYR A 24 2.12 -7.60 28.03
CA TYR A 24 3.39 -6.89 27.95
C TYR A 24 4.45 -7.55 28.85
N ALA A 25 4.13 -7.80 30.11
CA ALA A 25 5.01 -8.53 31.03
C ALA A 25 5.32 -9.93 30.51
N PHE A 26 4.35 -10.65 29.93
CA PHE A 26 4.63 -11.94 29.29
C PHE A 26 5.65 -11.79 28.14
N ALA A 27 5.44 -10.82 27.25
CA ALA A 27 6.33 -10.58 26.11
C ALA A 27 7.76 -10.23 26.57
N VAL A 28 7.90 -9.37 27.57
CA VAL A 28 9.20 -8.93 28.07
C VAL A 28 9.87 -10.00 28.92
N GLU A 29 9.18 -10.49 29.94
CA GLU A 29 9.79 -11.34 30.97
C GLU A 29 9.94 -12.80 30.53
N ALA A 30 8.94 -13.35 29.83
CA ALA A 30 8.94 -14.76 29.45
C ALA A 30 9.54 -14.99 28.06
N LEU A 31 9.35 -14.04 27.13
CA LEU A 31 9.80 -14.17 25.75
C LEU A 31 11.04 -13.32 25.43
N GLY A 32 11.44 -12.38 26.28
CA GLY A 32 12.58 -11.49 26.03
C GLY A 32 12.36 -10.55 24.85
N VAL A 33 11.11 -10.16 24.59
CA VAL A 33 10.74 -9.26 23.49
C VAL A 33 10.62 -7.84 24.03
N GLU A 34 11.02 -6.84 23.25
CA GLU A 34 10.76 -5.42 23.54
C GLU A 34 9.62 -4.90 22.65
N PRO A 35 8.38 -4.80 23.15
CA PRO A 35 7.25 -4.33 22.37
C PRO A 35 7.35 -2.82 22.07
N THR A 36 7.00 -2.41 20.85
CA THR A 36 6.78 -0.98 20.54
C THR A 36 5.53 -0.44 21.25
N TRP A 37 5.39 0.88 21.41
CA TRP A 37 4.18 1.47 22.02
C TRP A 37 2.89 1.12 21.28
N GLN A 38 2.94 0.88 19.96
CA GLN A 38 1.78 0.40 19.18
C GLN A 38 1.42 -1.05 19.54
N GLN A 39 2.41 -1.88 19.85
CA GLN A 39 2.17 -3.25 20.32
C GLN A 39 1.70 -3.26 21.78
N GLU A 40 2.24 -2.38 22.62
CA GLU A 40 1.78 -2.17 23.99
C GLU A 40 0.30 -1.76 24.03
N LEU A 41 -0.12 -0.76 23.25
CA LEU A 41 -1.55 -0.39 23.14
C LEU A 41 -2.43 -1.55 22.65
N LEU A 42 -1.93 -2.35 21.69
CA LEU A 42 -2.64 -3.54 21.24
C LEU A 42 -2.78 -4.56 22.37
N PHE A 43 -1.71 -4.83 23.11
CA PHE A 43 -1.69 -5.75 24.25
C PHE A 43 -2.65 -5.30 25.36
N GLU A 44 -2.58 -4.05 25.79
CA GLU A 44 -3.48 -3.48 26.80
C GLU A 44 -4.94 -3.57 26.38
N SER A 45 -5.25 -3.32 25.11
CA SER A 45 -6.62 -3.42 24.60
C SER A 45 -7.18 -4.85 24.61
N ILE A 46 -6.32 -5.87 24.67
CA ILE A 46 -6.71 -7.29 24.64
C ILE A 46 -6.78 -7.87 26.06
N ALA A 47 -5.91 -7.42 26.96
CA ALA A 47 -5.60 -8.04 28.26
C ALA A 47 -6.65 -7.78 29.36
N PHE A 48 -7.94 -7.91 29.04
CA PHE A 48 -9.04 -7.93 30.01
C PHE A 48 -10.19 -8.80 29.49
N ASP A 49 -11.11 -9.17 30.39
CA ASP A 49 -12.21 -10.08 30.08
C ASP A 49 -13.21 -9.43 29.11
N GLY A 50 -13.67 -10.21 28.14
CA GLY A 50 -14.67 -9.71 27.19
C GLY A 50 -14.13 -8.73 26.15
N SER A 51 -12.80 -8.56 26.04
CA SER A 51 -12.20 -7.53 25.19
C SER A 51 -12.59 -7.64 23.72
N ARG A 52 -12.80 -6.49 23.08
CA ARG A 52 -13.13 -6.35 21.66
C ARG A 52 -12.24 -5.28 21.07
N THR A 53 -11.22 -5.66 20.31
CA THR A 53 -10.22 -4.74 19.76
C THR A 53 -10.29 -4.70 18.24
N SER A 54 -10.24 -3.52 17.65
CA SER A 54 -10.03 -3.37 16.21
C SER A 54 -8.87 -2.41 15.91
N VAL A 55 -8.05 -2.72 14.91
CA VAL A 55 -6.85 -1.95 14.52
C VAL A 55 -6.83 -1.66 13.03
N ALA A 56 -6.66 -0.38 12.65
CA ALA A 56 -6.41 0.07 11.28
C ALA A 56 -4.93 0.49 11.04
N SER A 57 -4.20 0.05 9.97
CA SER A 57 -2.73 0.32 9.80
C SER A 57 -2.01 0.11 8.40
N GLY A 58 -0.72 0.56 8.21
CA GLY A 58 0.19 0.52 6.98
C GLY A 58 1.44 -0.46 6.91
N HIS A 59 2.56 -0.24 6.11
CA HIS A 59 3.72 -1.20 5.77
C HIS A 59 5.24 -0.67 5.92
N GLY A 60 6.38 -1.48 5.95
CA GLY A 60 7.87 -1.06 6.09
C GLY A 60 9.07 -1.89 5.37
N CYS A 61 10.39 -1.42 5.21
CA CYS A 61 11.50 -1.88 4.19
C CYS A 61 13.10 -1.56 4.34
N PHE A 62 14.06 -1.68 3.32
CA PHE A 62 15.62 -1.49 3.26
C PHE A 62 16.29 -0.74 2.04
N GLY A 63 17.55 -0.22 1.98
CA GLY A 63 18.14 0.52 0.79
C GLY A 63 18.56 -0.22 -0.52
N LYS A 64 18.66 0.48 -1.69
CA LYS A 64 19.10 -0.08 -3.01
C LYS A 64 20.53 -0.64 -3.02
N GLY A 65 20.75 -1.78 -3.69
CA GLY A 65 22.07 -2.35 -3.91
C GLY A 65 22.61 -3.15 -2.72
N THR A 66 21.91 -3.12 -1.58
CA THR A 66 22.22 -3.94 -0.41
C THR A 66 22.22 -5.42 -0.80
N LEU A 67 23.36 -6.08 -0.66
CA LEU A 67 23.49 -7.49 -1.00
C LEU A 67 22.93 -8.35 0.13
N ILE A 68 22.11 -9.31 -0.24
CA ILE A 68 21.51 -10.31 0.64
C ILE A 68 22.07 -11.67 0.29
N LYS A 69 22.44 -12.45 1.32
CA LYS A 69 23.01 -13.77 1.14
C LYS A 69 21.89 -14.79 0.87
N LEU A 70 21.94 -15.41 -0.29
CA LEU A 70 21.06 -16.51 -0.66
C LEU A 70 21.48 -17.78 0.08
N ALA A 71 20.55 -18.72 0.21
CA ALA A 71 20.76 -20.03 0.82
C ALA A 71 21.90 -20.82 0.15
N ASN A 72 22.09 -20.63 -1.17
CA ASN A 72 23.16 -21.25 -1.94
C ASN A 72 24.55 -20.60 -1.71
N GLY A 73 24.64 -19.59 -0.85
CA GLY A 73 25.87 -18.85 -0.53
C GLY A 73 26.20 -17.71 -1.49
N GLU A 74 25.43 -17.53 -2.58
CA GLU A 74 25.57 -16.39 -3.48
C GLU A 74 24.95 -15.11 -2.89
N PHE A 75 25.34 -13.95 -3.41
CA PHE A 75 24.79 -12.68 -3.00
C PHE A 75 23.95 -12.07 -4.11
N ILE A 76 22.78 -11.55 -3.76
CA ILE A 76 21.90 -10.84 -4.68
C ILE A 76 21.56 -9.45 -4.15
N PRO A 77 21.57 -8.40 -5.00
CA PRO A 77 21.06 -7.09 -4.61
C PRO A 77 19.58 -7.17 -4.23
N VAL A 78 19.20 -6.48 -3.14
CA VAL A 78 17.85 -6.52 -2.56
C VAL A 78 16.75 -6.15 -3.56
N GLU A 79 17.03 -5.26 -4.52
CA GLU A 79 16.08 -4.89 -5.56
C GLU A 79 15.77 -5.99 -6.58
N ARG A 80 16.57 -7.06 -6.59
CA ARG A 80 16.38 -8.22 -7.48
C ARG A 80 15.76 -9.42 -6.76
N ILE A 81 15.57 -9.33 -5.44
CA ILE A 81 14.92 -10.38 -4.67
C ILE A 81 13.47 -10.54 -5.12
N ASN A 82 13.02 -11.79 -5.19
CA ASN A 82 11.69 -12.19 -5.62
C ASN A 82 11.34 -13.52 -4.95
N LEU A 83 10.09 -13.97 -5.15
CA LEU A 83 9.53 -15.12 -4.44
C LEU A 83 10.22 -16.46 -4.74
N ASN A 84 11.05 -16.55 -5.78
CA ASN A 84 11.77 -17.78 -6.13
C ASN A 84 13.13 -17.91 -5.41
N HIS A 85 13.56 -16.85 -4.73
CA HIS A 85 14.84 -16.85 -4.01
C HIS A 85 14.66 -17.40 -2.60
N LYS A 86 15.67 -18.14 -2.13
CA LYS A 86 15.83 -18.55 -0.74
C LYS A 86 16.98 -17.79 -0.11
N ILE A 87 16.77 -17.22 1.08
CA ILE A 87 17.74 -16.41 1.82
C ILE A 87 18.38 -17.24 2.92
N LEU A 88 19.65 -17.00 3.24
CA LEU A 88 20.33 -17.70 4.34
C LEU A 88 20.00 -17.02 5.67
N ALA A 89 19.52 -17.79 6.66
CA ALA A 89 19.22 -17.30 7.99
C ALA A 89 20.46 -16.87 8.76
N ALA A 90 20.26 -16.13 9.86
CA ALA A 90 21.35 -15.62 10.70
C ALA A 90 22.23 -16.70 11.35
N ASP A 91 21.75 -17.95 11.42
CA ASP A 91 22.53 -19.11 11.89
C ASP A 91 23.51 -19.66 10.84
N GLY A 92 23.47 -19.14 9.61
CA GLY A 92 24.31 -19.54 8.48
C GLY A 92 23.98 -20.91 7.91
N LYS A 93 22.85 -21.51 8.29
CA LYS A 93 22.49 -22.89 7.94
C LYS A 93 21.06 -23.01 7.43
N THR A 94 20.12 -22.25 7.98
CA THR A 94 18.70 -22.38 7.67
C THR A 94 18.36 -21.63 6.38
N GLU A 95 17.65 -22.30 5.46
CA GLU A 95 17.13 -21.66 4.25
C GLU A 95 15.78 -21.00 4.53
N LEU A 96 15.63 -19.74 4.13
CA LEU A 96 14.45 -18.93 4.34
C LEU A 96 13.74 -18.64 3.02
N ASP A 97 12.43 -18.85 2.96
CA ASP A 97 11.61 -18.54 1.79
C ASP A 97 11.26 -17.04 1.74
N VAL A 98 11.42 -16.43 0.57
CA VAL A 98 10.93 -15.08 0.30
C VAL A 98 9.44 -15.14 -0.03
N ILE A 99 8.59 -14.64 0.87
CA ILE A 99 7.13 -14.74 0.72
C ILE A 99 6.47 -13.45 0.22
N LYS A 100 7.16 -12.29 0.30
CA LYS A 100 6.67 -10.99 -0.19
C LYS A 100 7.85 -10.06 -0.50
N THR A 101 7.69 -9.14 -1.44
CA THR A 101 8.65 -8.04 -1.72
C THR A 101 7.97 -6.66 -1.66
N VAL A 102 8.73 -5.63 -1.30
CA VAL A 102 8.28 -4.26 -1.01
C VAL A 102 9.31 -3.25 -1.55
N THR A 103 8.91 -2.01 -1.88
CA THR A 103 9.78 -0.96 -2.43
C THR A 103 9.20 0.42 -2.09
N GLY A 104 10.04 1.44 -1.92
CA GLY A 104 9.69 2.84 -1.58
C GLY A 104 10.96 3.71 -1.54
N TYR A 105 10.94 4.96 -1.04
CA TYR A 105 12.15 5.74 -0.71
C TYR A 105 12.04 6.26 0.75
N GLN A 106 13.19 6.63 1.34
CA GLN A 106 13.32 7.07 2.74
C GLN A 106 14.73 7.59 3.01
N GLU A 107 14.91 8.36 4.10
CA GLU A 107 16.20 8.90 4.52
C GLU A 107 17.14 7.73 4.73
N MET A 108 18.20 7.73 3.94
CA MET A 108 19.18 6.66 3.93
C MET A 108 20.35 7.05 4.82
N TYR A 109 20.77 6.11 5.64
CA TYR A 109 21.93 6.24 6.51
C TYR A 109 22.93 5.17 6.12
N ARG A 110 24.14 5.60 5.81
CA ARG A 110 25.28 4.72 5.59
C ARG A 110 25.96 4.47 6.93
N PHE A 111 25.88 3.23 7.39
CA PHE A 111 26.62 2.75 8.55
C PHE A 111 27.95 2.21 8.04
N GLU A 112 29.05 2.73 8.56
CA GLU A 112 30.39 2.24 8.30
C GLU A 112 30.89 1.46 9.51
N TYR A 113 31.72 0.45 9.25
CA TYR A 113 32.16 -0.49 10.27
C TYR A 113 33.68 -0.58 10.34
N GLU A 114 34.19 -1.13 11.44
CA GLU A 114 35.63 -1.25 11.70
C GLU A 114 36.39 -2.14 10.70
N ASN A 115 35.69 -3.00 9.96
CA ASN A 115 36.25 -3.82 8.91
C ASN A 115 36.32 -3.12 7.53
N GLY A 116 35.96 -1.82 7.46
CA GLY A 116 35.96 -1.02 6.24
C GLY A 116 34.77 -1.22 5.32
N LYS A 117 33.79 -2.07 5.70
CA LYS A 117 32.52 -2.22 4.99
C LYS A 117 31.54 -1.13 5.37
N ALA A 118 30.49 -0.99 4.56
CA ALA A 118 29.39 -0.10 4.87
C ALA A 118 28.06 -0.65 4.35
N HIS A 119 27.00 -0.40 5.09
CA HIS A 119 25.64 -0.80 4.73
C HIS A 119 24.74 0.41 4.78
N THR A 120 23.84 0.50 3.81
CA THR A 120 22.90 1.61 3.69
C THR A 120 21.52 1.15 4.10
N PHE A 121 21.06 1.65 5.24
CA PHE A 121 19.75 1.38 5.77
C PHE A 121 18.86 2.59 5.62
N ASN A 122 17.57 2.33 5.50
CA ASN A 122 16.62 3.41 5.61
C ASN A 122 16.33 3.70 7.10
N LYS A 123 15.82 4.88 7.40
CA LYS A 123 15.58 5.34 8.78
C LYS A 123 14.70 4.42 9.65
N SER A 124 13.84 3.62 9.02
CA SER A 124 12.91 2.69 9.67
C SER A 124 13.45 1.26 9.80
N HIS A 125 14.67 1.01 9.35
CA HIS A 125 15.27 -0.31 9.42
C HIS A 125 15.58 -0.70 10.87
N ILE A 126 15.31 -1.96 11.23
CA ILE A 126 15.65 -2.53 12.54
C ILE A 126 17.11 -3.02 12.49
N LEU A 127 17.99 -2.35 13.22
CA LEU A 127 19.38 -2.75 13.43
C LEU A 127 19.44 -3.89 14.45
N CYS A 128 20.14 -4.96 14.10
CA CYS A 128 20.53 -6.02 15.02
C CYS A 128 21.87 -5.65 15.66
N LEU A 129 21.87 -5.39 16.97
CA LEU A 129 23.02 -4.91 17.71
C LEU A 129 23.40 -5.88 18.84
N ILE A 130 24.65 -5.80 19.29
CA ILE A 130 25.21 -6.55 20.42
C ILE A 130 25.93 -5.58 21.36
N SER A 131 25.70 -5.73 22.66
CA SER A 131 26.36 -4.95 23.70
C SER A 131 27.82 -5.38 23.87
N LEU A 132 28.75 -4.41 23.84
CA LEU A 132 30.20 -4.65 23.91
C LEU A 132 30.71 -4.79 25.35
N TYR A 133 30.01 -4.22 26.32
CA TYR A 133 30.38 -4.19 27.73
C TYR A 133 29.14 -3.94 28.61
N ASP A 134 29.27 -4.23 29.91
CA ASP A 134 28.19 -4.00 30.89
C ASP A 134 27.96 -2.49 31.09
N GLY A 135 26.72 -2.02 30.96
CA GLY A 135 26.38 -0.60 31.08
C GLY A 135 24.95 -0.29 30.67
N ASN A 136 24.39 0.83 31.12
CA ASN A 136 23.04 1.29 30.74
C ASN A 136 21.91 0.23 30.87
N GLY A 137 22.04 -0.73 31.80
CA GLY A 137 21.07 -1.82 31.98
C GLY A 137 21.30 -3.06 31.13
N TRP A 138 22.37 -3.11 30.33
CA TRP A 138 22.70 -4.21 29.42
C TRP A 138 24.01 -4.89 29.82
N SER A 139 24.06 -6.21 29.67
CA SER A 139 25.27 -7.01 29.86
C SER A 139 26.04 -7.17 28.56
N LYS A 140 27.34 -7.44 28.64
CA LYS A 140 28.17 -7.75 27.48
C LYS A 140 27.64 -9.00 26.77
N GLY A 141 27.43 -8.89 25.47
CA GLY A 141 26.94 -9.98 24.62
C GLY A 141 25.42 -10.01 24.45
N ASP A 142 24.67 -9.19 25.19
CA ASP A 142 23.23 -9.03 25.00
C ASP A 142 22.94 -8.51 23.60
N LYS A 143 21.96 -9.11 22.93
CA LYS A 143 21.50 -8.67 21.61
C LYS A 143 20.29 -7.78 21.75
N ILE A 144 20.26 -6.70 20.98
CA ILE A 144 19.19 -5.71 20.99
C ILE A 144 18.80 -5.33 19.56
N GLU A 145 17.52 -5.06 19.35
CA GLU A 145 16.97 -4.59 18.09
C GLU A 145 16.56 -3.12 18.23
N LEU A 146 17.17 -2.22 17.46
CA LEU A 146 16.82 -0.80 17.48
C LEU A 146 16.58 -0.28 16.08
N LEU A 147 15.59 0.59 15.90
CA LEU A 147 15.46 1.29 14.63
C LEU A 147 16.68 2.19 14.39
N VAL A 148 17.05 2.39 13.12
CA VAL A 148 18.05 3.41 12.75
C VAL A 148 17.68 4.77 13.37
N SER A 149 16.40 5.16 13.33
CA SER A 149 15.90 6.39 13.97
C SER A 149 16.10 6.44 15.48
N GLN A 150 15.99 5.32 16.19
CA GLN A 150 16.18 5.23 17.64
C GLN A 150 17.67 5.21 17.99
N TYR A 151 18.48 4.46 17.24
CA TYR A 151 19.93 4.47 17.38
C TYR A 151 20.50 5.89 17.22
N LEU A 152 19.98 6.65 16.26
CA LEU A 152 20.34 8.05 16.05
C LEU A 152 19.85 9.02 17.13
N LYS A 153 18.91 8.61 18.00
CA LYS A 153 18.48 9.40 19.17
C LYS A 153 19.28 9.08 20.43
N LEU A 154 19.97 7.94 20.48
CA LEU A 154 20.88 7.62 21.59
C LEU A 154 21.97 8.70 21.68
N LYS A 155 22.36 9.04 22.91
CA LYS A 155 23.55 9.87 23.14
C LYS A 155 24.77 9.19 22.51
N PRO A 156 25.74 9.95 21.96
CA PRO A 156 26.93 9.35 21.32
C PRO A 156 27.64 8.33 22.21
N GLU A 157 27.81 8.64 23.49
CA GLU A 157 28.38 7.75 24.52
C GLU A 157 27.63 6.41 24.67
N ASN A 158 26.29 6.42 24.51
CA ASN A 158 25.48 5.20 24.59
C ASN A 158 25.54 4.39 23.29
N ARG A 159 25.81 5.02 22.14
CA ARG A 159 25.99 4.30 20.87
C ARG A 159 27.26 3.47 20.87
N GLU A 160 28.31 3.95 21.56
CA GLU A 160 29.59 3.24 21.66
C GLU A 160 29.48 1.89 22.41
N GLN A 161 28.42 1.69 23.17
CA GLN A 161 28.14 0.41 23.82
C GLN A 161 27.68 -0.66 22.82
N PHE A 162 27.06 -0.26 21.71
CA PHE A 162 26.44 -1.18 20.78
C PHE A 162 27.22 -1.30 19.48
N ALA A 163 27.47 -2.54 19.07
CA ALA A 163 28.00 -2.88 17.76
C ALA A 163 26.94 -3.61 16.95
N SER A 164 26.99 -3.57 15.62
CA SER A 164 26.30 -4.61 14.85
C SER A 164 26.99 -5.96 15.08
N TYR A 165 26.45 -7.06 14.60
CA TYR A 165 27.14 -8.35 14.69
C TYR A 165 27.03 -9.18 13.43
N ARG A 166 28.05 -9.99 13.20
CA ARG A 166 28.19 -10.87 12.05
C ARG A 166 28.32 -12.32 12.50
N LEU A 167 27.92 -13.25 11.63
CA LEU A 167 28.21 -14.66 11.84
C LEU A 167 29.62 -14.98 11.31
N ILE A 168 30.53 -15.37 12.20
CA ILE A 168 31.91 -15.77 11.87
C ILE A 168 32.19 -17.10 12.56
N ASP A 169 32.59 -18.11 11.78
CA ASP A 169 32.89 -19.47 12.27
C ASP A 169 31.73 -20.10 13.08
N GLY A 170 30.49 -19.71 12.77
CA GLY A 170 29.29 -20.17 13.47
C GLY A 170 28.97 -19.41 14.77
N GLU A 171 29.72 -18.35 15.09
CA GLU A 171 29.48 -17.50 16.26
C GLU A 171 29.11 -16.07 15.85
N HIS A 172 28.22 -15.44 16.61
CA HIS A 172 27.88 -14.03 16.43
C HIS A 172 28.97 -13.16 17.07
N LYS A 173 29.80 -12.54 16.23
CA LYS A 173 30.89 -11.67 16.67
C LYS A 173 30.50 -10.20 16.45
N PRO A 174 30.78 -9.31 17.43
CA PRO A 174 30.57 -7.88 17.24
C PRO A 174 31.32 -7.34 16.03
N LEU A 175 30.71 -6.36 15.38
CA LEU A 175 31.25 -5.54 14.31
C LEU A 175 30.97 -4.08 14.68
N LYS A 176 31.99 -3.40 15.17
CA LYS A 176 31.84 -2.02 15.65
C LYS A 176 31.43 -1.09 14.53
N ILE A 177 30.39 -0.29 14.79
CA ILE A 177 29.97 0.83 13.93
C ILE A 177 30.96 1.98 14.16
N THR A 178 31.64 2.42 13.12
CA THR A 178 32.65 3.50 13.18
C THR A 178 32.08 4.85 12.81
N SER A 179 31.12 4.89 11.88
CA SER A 179 30.45 6.12 11.48
C SER A 179 29.02 5.84 11.03
N VAL A 180 28.16 6.85 11.16
CA VAL A 180 26.83 6.86 10.53
C VAL A 180 26.69 8.16 9.78
N THR A 181 26.61 8.06 8.45
CA THR A 181 26.52 9.20 7.54
C THR A 181 25.12 9.26 6.96
N GLU A 182 24.44 10.39 7.14
CA GLU A 182 23.18 10.67 6.45
C GLU A 182 23.46 10.87 4.96
N LEU A 183 22.81 10.08 4.11
CA LEU A 183 22.94 10.13 2.65
C LEU A 183 21.81 10.94 1.99
N GLY A 184 20.83 11.37 2.77
CA GLY A 184 19.60 12.01 2.26
C GLY A 184 18.63 10.99 1.67
N GLU A 185 17.77 11.47 0.77
CA GLU A 185 16.70 10.68 0.14
C GLU A 185 17.22 9.55 -0.72
N GLY A 186 16.71 8.33 -0.51
CA GLY A 186 17.08 7.21 -1.35
C GLY A 186 16.08 6.07 -1.42
N LYS A 187 16.10 5.35 -2.54
CA LYS A 187 15.19 4.23 -2.79
C LYS A 187 15.52 3.05 -1.89
N TYR A 188 14.48 2.49 -1.30
CA TYR A 188 14.48 1.28 -0.53
C TYR A 188 13.67 0.14 -1.21
N TYR A 189 13.99 -1.10 -0.87
CA TYR A 189 13.47 -2.39 -1.26
C TYR A 189 13.40 -3.27 0.00
N GLY A 190 12.38 -4.10 0.17
CA GLY A 190 12.28 -5.01 1.31
C GLY A 190 11.59 -6.28 0.92
N PHE A 191 11.60 -7.27 1.80
CA PHE A 191 11.05 -8.58 1.53
C PHE A 191 10.76 -9.29 2.84
N VAL A 192 9.74 -10.15 2.88
CA VAL A 192 9.36 -10.91 4.07
C VAL A 192 9.87 -12.34 3.95
N LEU A 193 10.40 -12.88 5.06
CA LEU A 193 11.05 -14.19 5.14
C LEU A 193 10.26 -15.19 6.00
N ASP A 194 10.49 -16.48 5.79
CA ASP A 194 9.93 -17.62 6.53
C ASP A 194 10.97 -18.74 6.64
N PRO A 195 11.23 -19.40 7.79
CA PRO A 195 10.62 -19.27 9.11
C PRO A 195 11.25 -18.24 10.05
N ASP A 196 12.33 -17.57 9.68
CA ASP A 196 13.05 -16.65 10.58
C ASP A 196 13.00 -15.22 10.01
N PRO A 197 12.68 -14.17 10.79
CA PRO A 197 12.88 -12.80 10.35
C PRO A 197 14.37 -12.39 10.31
N PHE A 198 15.28 -13.14 10.94
CA PHE A 198 16.72 -12.89 10.96
C PHE A 198 17.46 -13.57 9.82
N PHE A 199 18.26 -12.81 9.09
CA PHE A 199 18.99 -13.32 7.92
C PHE A 199 20.34 -12.64 7.73
N LEU A 200 21.17 -13.23 6.86
CA LEU A 200 22.52 -12.73 6.56
C LEU A 200 22.52 -11.81 5.33
N GLY A 201 23.08 -10.62 5.51
CA GLY A 201 23.41 -9.67 4.45
C GLY A 201 24.85 -9.82 3.95
N ASP A 202 25.35 -8.83 3.21
CA ASP A 202 26.77 -8.76 2.82
C ASP A 202 27.66 -8.94 4.05
N ASP A 203 28.76 -9.68 3.85
CA ASP A 203 29.77 -9.92 4.88
C ASP A 203 29.18 -10.57 6.15
N ASP A 204 28.13 -11.39 6.00
CA ASP A 204 27.51 -12.16 7.08
C ASP A 204 26.95 -11.31 8.24
N LEU A 205 26.56 -10.06 7.95
CA LEU A 205 25.84 -9.17 8.87
C LEU A 205 24.42 -9.66 9.12
N VAL A 206 23.95 -9.63 10.37
CA VAL A 206 22.60 -10.06 10.76
C VAL A 206 21.56 -8.91 10.64
N LEU A 207 20.37 -9.18 10.05
CA LEU A 207 19.31 -8.21 9.69
C LEU A 207 17.87 -8.69 10.03
N HIS A 208 16.82 -7.82 10.13
CA HIS A 208 15.43 -8.14 10.61
C HIS A 208 14.22 -7.49 9.83
N ASN A 209 12.94 -7.94 10.02
CA ASN A 209 11.66 -7.54 9.33
C ASN A 209 10.46 -7.08 10.28
N THR A 210 9.33 -6.50 9.79
CA THR A 210 8.26 -5.76 10.58
C THR A 210 7.25 -6.55 11.48
N GLY A 211 6.64 -5.93 12.53
CA GLY A 211 6.03 -6.60 13.73
C GLY A 211 4.50 -6.69 14.05
N LYS A 212 3.53 -6.46 13.14
CA LYS A 212 2.08 -6.72 13.43
C LYS A 212 1.77 -8.21 13.57
N THR A 213 2.22 -8.99 12.59
CA THR A 213 2.13 -10.45 12.60
C THR A 213 2.85 -11.03 13.83
N ALA A 214 3.97 -10.42 14.24
CA ALA A 214 4.69 -10.82 15.46
C ALA A 214 3.81 -10.70 16.72
N SER A 215 2.98 -9.66 16.81
CA SER A 215 2.05 -9.46 17.92
C SER A 215 0.96 -10.55 17.96
N ALA A 216 0.46 -10.98 16.81
CA ALA A 216 -0.52 -12.08 16.71
C ALA A 216 0.06 -13.40 17.25
N GLY A 217 1.34 -13.68 16.99
CA GLY A 217 2.02 -14.87 17.53
C GLY A 217 2.20 -14.83 19.05
N ILE A 218 2.57 -13.67 19.61
CA ILE A 218 2.69 -13.47 21.06
C ILE A 218 1.34 -13.68 21.74
N VAL A 219 0.29 -13.03 21.24
CA VAL A 219 -1.06 -13.13 21.80
C VAL A 219 -1.61 -14.55 21.70
N ALA A 220 -1.34 -15.26 20.60
CA ALA A 220 -1.75 -16.65 20.47
C ALA A 220 -1.11 -17.57 21.51
N LEU A 221 0.19 -17.38 21.76
CA LEU A 221 0.90 -18.17 22.77
C LEU A 221 0.46 -17.79 24.19
N TRP A 222 0.26 -16.50 24.47
CA TRP A 222 -0.28 -16.01 25.74
C TRP A 222 -1.66 -16.59 26.04
N HIS A 223 -2.60 -16.50 25.08
CA HIS A 223 -3.96 -17.00 25.27
C HIS A 223 -3.97 -18.52 25.44
N LEU A 224 -3.06 -19.24 24.75
CA LEU A 224 -2.91 -20.68 24.92
C LEU A 224 -2.35 -21.05 26.31
N LEU A 225 -1.43 -20.27 26.87
CA LEU A 225 -0.72 -20.67 28.09
C LEU A 225 -1.41 -20.28 29.39
N PHE A 226 -2.18 -19.20 29.43
CA PHE A 226 -2.67 -18.60 30.69
C PHE A 226 -4.19 -18.63 30.87
N PHE A 227 -4.88 -19.41 30.04
CA PHE A 227 -6.33 -19.61 30.08
C PHE A 227 -6.64 -21.10 29.97
N ASP A 228 -7.31 -21.66 30.97
CA ASP A 228 -7.71 -23.08 30.96
C ASP A 228 -8.63 -23.38 29.78
N GLU A 229 -8.43 -24.52 29.11
CA GLU A 229 -9.23 -24.95 27.95
C GLU A 229 -9.41 -23.85 26.90
N SER A 230 -8.35 -23.06 26.69
CA SER A 230 -8.35 -21.94 25.77
C SER A 230 -8.50 -22.37 24.32
N ILE A 231 -9.42 -21.71 23.62
CA ILE A 231 -9.64 -21.92 22.19
C ILE A 231 -9.39 -20.59 21.48
N MET A 232 -8.45 -20.55 20.53
CA MET A 232 -8.21 -19.37 19.71
C MET A 232 -8.33 -19.68 18.22
N MET A 233 -9.12 -18.89 17.51
CA MET A 233 -9.32 -19.01 16.06
C MET A 233 -8.73 -17.80 15.31
N PHE A 234 -7.87 -18.07 14.33
CA PHE A 234 -7.48 -17.12 13.30
C PHE A 234 -8.37 -17.25 12.06
N THR A 235 -8.81 -16.13 11.48
CA THR A 235 -9.53 -16.07 10.20
C THR A 235 -9.09 -14.87 9.36
N ALA A 236 -9.19 -15.00 8.04
CA ALA A 236 -8.86 -13.96 7.05
C ALA A 236 -9.47 -14.33 5.67
N PRO A 237 -9.54 -13.38 4.71
CA PRO A 237 -9.90 -13.68 3.34
C PRO A 237 -8.95 -14.69 2.68
N GLN A 238 -7.65 -14.60 2.99
CA GLN A 238 -6.59 -15.49 2.49
C GLN A 238 -5.98 -16.33 3.62
N ILE A 239 -6.75 -17.27 4.16
CA ILE A 239 -6.37 -18.05 5.36
C ILE A 239 -5.04 -18.79 5.25
N GLY A 240 -4.71 -19.30 4.05
CA GLY A 240 -3.46 -20.03 3.84
C GLY A 240 -2.22 -19.17 4.03
N GLN A 241 -2.31 -17.88 3.68
CA GLN A 241 -1.22 -16.91 3.88
C GLN A 241 -1.12 -16.52 5.36
N LEU A 242 -2.24 -16.13 5.98
CA LEU A 242 -2.28 -15.76 7.39
C LEU A 242 -1.71 -16.87 8.28
N LYS A 243 -2.17 -18.10 8.04
CA LYS A 243 -1.77 -19.26 8.83
C LYS A 243 -0.26 -19.48 8.79
N LYS A 244 0.37 -19.42 7.62
CA LYS A 244 1.83 -19.55 7.50
C LYS A 244 2.55 -18.50 8.35
N GLN A 245 2.12 -17.25 8.22
CA GLN A 245 2.74 -16.11 8.90
C GLN A 245 2.58 -16.18 10.42
N VAL A 246 1.38 -16.49 10.92
CA VAL A 246 1.11 -16.56 12.37
C VAL A 246 1.74 -17.81 12.99
N TRP A 247 1.68 -18.97 12.34
CA TRP A 247 2.29 -20.19 12.88
C TRP A 247 3.80 -20.02 13.08
N LYS A 248 4.46 -19.41 12.10
CA LYS A 248 5.86 -19.00 12.21
C LYS A 248 6.10 -18.17 13.49
N GLU A 249 5.34 -17.10 13.70
CA GLU A 249 5.52 -16.25 14.88
C GLU A 249 5.23 -17.00 16.19
N ILE A 250 4.24 -17.90 16.21
CA ILE A 250 4.02 -18.80 17.37
C ILE A 250 5.25 -19.68 17.60
N SER A 251 5.85 -20.24 16.54
CA SER A 251 7.05 -21.07 16.64
C SER A 251 8.25 -20.29 17.18
N ILE A 252 8.45 -19.05 16.74
CA ILE A 252 9.51 -18.16 17.24
C ILE A 252 9.31 -17.89 18.73
N ASN A 253 8.09 -17.52 19.13
CA ASN A 253 7.81 -17.22 20.53
C ASN A 253 7.85 -18.48 21.41
N LEU A 254 7.48 -19.65 20.89
CA LEU A 254 7.66 -20.92 21.59
C LEU A 254 9.14 -21.28 21.79
N ALA A 255 9.99 -20.99 20.79
CA ALA A 255 11.44 -21.16 20.91
C ALA A 255 12.05 -20.19 21.94
N ARG A 256 11.60 -18.92 21.95
CA ARG A 256 11.96 -17.94 22.98
C ARG A 256 11.55 -18.40 24.37
N LEU A 257 10.30 -18.84 24.54
CA LEU A 257 9.78 -19.38 25.80
C LEU A 257 10.66 -20.53 26.30
N LYS A 258 11.05 -21.46 25.41
CA LYS A 258 11.90 -22.61 25.73
C LYS A 258 13.31 -22.23 26.19
N GLN A 259 13.80 -21.06 25.79
CA GLN A 259 15.10 -20.52 26.20
C GLN A 259 15.00 -19.59 27.41
N GLY A 260 13.80 -19.11 27.70
CA GLY A 260 13.52 -18.16 28.76
C GLY A 260 13.28 -18.79 30.14
N PRO A 261 12.91 -17.95 31.13
CA PRO A 261 12.72 -18.39 32.51
C PRO A 261 11.55 -19.36 32.70
N LEU A 262 10.61 -19.41 31.75
CA LEU A 262 9.43 -20.28 31.78
C LEU A 262 9.56 -21.49 30.82
N ALA A 263 10.79 -21.94 30.54
CA ALA A 263 11.07 -23.00 29.58
C ALA A 263 10.23 -24.28 29.77
N TRP A 264 9.89 -24.62 31.02
CA TRP A 264 9.09 -25.79 31.35
C TRP A 264 7.67 -25.74 30.75
N LEU A 265 7.08 -24.56 30.54
CA LEU A 265 5.77 -24.43 29.87
C LEU A 265 5.83 -24.87 28.41
N ALA A 266 6.95 -24.68 27.73
CA ALA A 266 7.11 -25.06 26.33
C ALA A 266 6.96 -26.59 26.14
N ASP A 267 7.28 -27.39 27.16
CA ASP A 267 7.11 -28.85 27.11
C ASP A 267 5.64 -29.28 27.13
N TYR A 268 4.72 -28.42 27.54
CA TYR A 268 3.27 -28.66 27.48
C TYR A 268 2.67 -28.31 26.13
N VAL A 269 3.36 -27.53 25.30
CA VAL A 269 2.84 -27.09 24.00
C VAL A 269 3.12 -28.15 22.93
N GLY A 270 2.06 -28.62 22.29
CA GLY A 270 2.09 -29.36 21.04
C GLY A 270 1.98 -28.40 19.87
N TYR A 271 2.89 -28.49 18.90
CA TYR A 271 2.90 -27.64 17.72
C TYR A 271 2.77 -28.49 16.45
N GLN A 272 1.73 -28.23 15.64
CA GLN A 272 1.45 -28.93 14.39
C GLN A 272 1.05 -27.92 13.30
N SER A 273 1.12 -28.35 12.04
CA SER A 273 0.82 -27.48 10.88
C SER A 273 -0.59 -26.91 10.91
N GLU A 274 -1.58 -27.64 11.45
CA GLU A 274 -2.98 -27.20 11.52
C GLU A 274 -3.39 -26.65 12.89
N LEU A 275 -2.61 -26.95 13.93
CA LEU A 275 -3.06 -26.83 15.31
C LEU A 275 -1.88 -26.63 16.27
N VAL A 276 -1.98 -25.67 17.18
CA VAL A 276 -1.08 -25.56 18.35
C VAL A 276 -1.93 -25.80 19.59
N TYR A 277 -1.51 -26.62 20.54
CA TYR A 277 -2.39 -27.12 21.60
C TYR A 277 -1.64 -27.45 22.90
N ILE A 278 -2.35 -27.61 24.01
CA ILE A 278 -1.79 -28.16 25.24
C ILE A 278 -1.86 -29.69 25.22
N LYS A 279 -0.72 -30.36 25.45
CA LYS A 279 -0.60 -31.82 25.47
C LYS A 279 -1.55 -32.42 26.52
N GLY A 280 -2.24 -33.49 26.14
CA GLY A 280 -3.31 -34.09 26.96
C GLY A 280 -4.68 -33.43 26.78
N TYR A 281 -4.76 -32.26 26.13
CA TYR A 281 -5.97 -31.45 25.99
C TYR A 281 -6.28 -31.01 24.55
N LYS A 282 -5.72 -31.71 23.57
CA LYS A 282 -5.78 -31.35 22.13
C LYS A 282 -7.18 -31.04 21.59
N GLU A 283 -8.21 -31.69 22.12
CA GLU A 283 -9.60 -31.55 21.64
C GLU A 283 -10.32 -30.31 22.19
N LYS A 284 -9.75 -29.63 23.19
CA LYS A 284 -10.40 -28.52 23.91
C LYS A 284 -9.51 -27.34 24.29
N TRP A 285 -8.19 -27.45 24.09
CA TRP A 285 -7.24 -26.40 24.43
C TRP A 285 -6.23 -26.17 23.30
N TYR A 286 -6.54 -25.25 22.38
CA TYR A 286 -5.80 -25.08 21.12
C TYR A 286 -6.00 -23.75 20.39
N VAL A 287 -5.03 -23.45 19.54
CA VAL A 287 -5.02 -22.40 18.51
C VAL A 287 -5.15 -23.05 17.14
N PHE A 288 -6.06 -22.55 16.30
CA PHE A 288 -6.29 -23.03 14.94
C PHE A 288 -6.66 -21.91 13.98
N ALA A 289 -6.62 -22.19 12.68
CA ALA A 289 -6.97 -21.24 11.63
C ALA A 289 -8.10 -21.82 10.77
N LYS A 290 -9.14 -21.03 10.54
CA LYS A 290 -10.31 -21.45 9.75
C LYS A 290 -10.88 -20.24 9.00
N THR A 291 -11.45 -20.49 7.83
CA THR A 291 -12.19 -19.47 7.06
C THR A 291 -13.50 -20.06 6.58
N ALA A 292 -14.47 -19.20 6.27
CA ALA A 292 -15.68 -19.60 5.58
C ALA A 292 -15.86 -18.75 4.31
N PRO A 293 -16.23 -19.38 3.18
CA PRO A 293 -16.60 -18.61 2.01
C PRO A 293 -17.95 -17.91 2.24
N LYS A 294 -18.15 -16.76 1.58
CA LYS A 294 -19.35 -15.92 1.70
C LYS A 294 -20.68 -16.67 1.59
N HIS A 295 -20.75 -17.72 0.77
CA HIS A 295 -21.98 -18.48 0.53
C HIS A 295 -22.22 -19.62 1.54
N GLN A 296 -21.29 -19.87 2.47
CA GLN A 296 -21.41 -20.86 3.55
C GLN A 296 -20.80 -20.34 4.87
N PRO A 297 -21.29 -19.21 5.42
CA PRO A 297 -20.73 -18.59 6.63
C PRO A 297 -20.86 -19.50 7.87
N THR A 298 -21.87 -20.38 7.90
CA THR A 298 -22.10 -21.35 8.98
C THR A 298 -20.94 -22.32 9.21
N ASN A 299 -19.99 -22.44 8.28
CA ASN A 299 -18.80 -23.27 8.44
C ASN A 299 -17.89 -22.78 9.58
N LEU A 300 -18.00 -21.51 10.02
CA LEU A 300 -17.31 -21.00 11.22
C LEU A 300 -18.08 -21.20 12.52
N ALA A 301 -19.33 -21.65 12.49
CA ALA A 301 -20.13 -21.87 13.68
C ALA A 301 -19.62 -23.06 14.52
N GLY A 302 -20.01 -23.08 15.80
CA GLY A 302 -19.76 -24.21 16.72
C GLY A 302 -18.45 -24.14 17.50
N ASN A 303 -17.59 -23.15 17.23
CA ASN A 303 -16.41 -22.90 18.06
C ASN A 303 -16.84 -22.09 19.29
N HIS A 304 -16.87 -22.70 20.46
CA HIS A 304 -17.32 -22.08 21.71
C HIS A 304 -16.52 -22.66 22.87
N GLY A 305 -16.35 -21.88 23.91
CA GLY A 305 -15.62 -22.25 25.12
C GLY A 305 -15.60 -21.07 26.07
N ASP A 306 -15.35 -21.33 27.34
CA ASP A 306 -15.36 -20.29 28.38
C ASP A 306 -14.27 -19.25 28.10
N ASN A 307 -13.12 -19.70 27.58
CA ASN A 307 -11.98 -18.89 27.14
C ASN A 307 -11.79 -18.98 25.62
N TYR A 308 -12.70 -18.35 24.86
CA TYR A 308 -12.65 -18.33 23.39
C TYR A 308 -12.18 -16.97 22.86
N MET A 309 -11.20 -16.98 21.94
CA MET A 309 -10.70 -15.78 21.26
C MET A 309 -10.75 -15.91 19.74
N VAL A 310 -11.23 -14.86 19.06
CA VAL A 310 -11.22 -14.77 17.59
C VAL A 310 -10.29 -13.64 17.14
N TRP A 311 -9.36 -13.95 16.25
CA TRP A 311 -8.53 -12.95 15.56
C TRP A 311 -8.83 -12.96 14.06
N VAL A 312 -9.33 -11.82 13.56
CA VAL A 312 -9.62 -11.60 12.14
C VAL A 312 -8.54 -10.69 11.54
N ASP A 313 -7.68 -11.22 10.67
CA ASP A 313 -6.75 -10.40 9.90
C ASP A 313 -7.33 -10.03 8.53
N GLU A 314 -6.91 -8.90 7.97
CA GLU A 314 -7.50 -8.28 6.78
C GLU A 314 -9.04 -8.15 6.88
N ALA A 315 -9.54 -7.80 8.07
CA ALA A 315 -10.97 -7.84 8.42
C ALA A 315 -11.90 -7.04 7.49
N SER A 316 -11.46 -5.91 6.93
CA SER A 316 -12.23 -5.13 5.94
C SER A 316 -12.56 -5.93 4.67
N GLY A 317 -11.77 -6.96 4.34
CA GLY A 317 -11.99 -7.86 3.22
C GLY A 317 -12.87 -9.08 3.54
N VAL A 318 -13.20 -9.34 4.81
CA VAL A 318 -14.06 -10.46 5.22
C VAL A 318 -15.53 -10.05 5.04
N ASP A 319 -16.39 -11.01 4.68
CA ASP A 319 -17.82 -10.75 4.52
C ASP A 319 -18.52 -10.64 5.89
N ASP A 320 -19.43 -9.67 6.04
CA ASP A 320 -20.10 -9.41 7.31
C ASP A 320 -20.87 -10.65 7.82
N ALA A 321 -21.47 -11.45 6.95
CA ALA A 321 -22.17 -12.67 7.38
C ALA A 321 -21.21 -13.71 7.99
N VAL A 322 -19.95 -13.71 7.57
CA VAL A 322 -18.90 -14.57 8.14
C VAL A 322 -18.48 -14.03 9.51
N LEU A 323 -18.35 -12.72 9.66
CA LEU A 323 -18.02 -12.05 10.92
C LEU A 323 -19.14 -12.20 11.95
N ASP A 324 -20.40 -12.05 11.54
CA ASP A 324 -21.58 -12.24 12.40
C ASP A 324 -21.62 -13.66 13.00
N VAL A 325 -21.31 -14.69 12.19
CA VAL A 325 -21.23 -16.06 12.68
C VAL A 325 -20.05 -16.25 13.64
N ALA A 326 -18.88 -15.70 13.32
CA ALA A 326 -17.69 -15.83 14.17
C ALA A 326 -17.87 -15.13 15.52
N PHE A 327 -18.45 -13.92 15.53
CA PHE A 327 -18.67 -13.15 16.75
C PHE A 327 -19.91 -13.56 17.52
N GLY A 328 -20.92 -14.14 16.87
CA GLY A 328 -22.08 -14.74 17.55
C GLY A 328 -21.71 -15.91 18.46
N ALA A 329 -20.52 -16.48 18.31
CA ALA A 329 -20.00 -17.52 19.19
C ALA A 329 -19.35 -17.00 20.48
N LEU A 330 -19.10 -15.69 20.59
CA LEU A 330 -18.52 -15.03 21.75
C LEU A 330 -19.58 -14.81 22.84
N THR A 331 -19.94 -15.89 23.53
CA THR A 331 -21.10 -15.94 24.45
C THR A 331 -20.73 -15.92 25.92
N HIS A 332 -19.49 -16.28 26.27
CA HIS A 332 -18.99 -16.23 27.64
C HIS A 332 -18.40 -14.85 27.97
N GLU A 333 -18.42 -14.45 29.25
CA GLU A 333 -17.93 -13.13 29.70
C GLU A 333 -16.46 -12.91 29.36
N ASP A 334 -15.67 -13.98 29.31
CA ASP A 334 -14.24 -13.93 29.04
C ASP A 334 -13.87 -14.13 27.55
N ASN A 335 -14.86 -14.24 26.66
CA ASN A 335 -14.57 -14.40 25.24
C ASN A 335 -14.02 -13.10 24.65
N ARG A 336 -13.03 -13.17 23.74
CA ARG A 336 -12.30 -12.02 23.18
C ARG A 336 -12.37 -11.95 21.66
N ALA A 337 -12.28 -10.74 21.10
CA ALA A 337 -12.15 -10.56 19.65
C ALA A 337 -11.10 -9.52 19.29
N VAL A 338 -10.33 -9.80 18.24
CA VAL A 338 -9.37 -8.87 17.64
C VAL A 338 -9.62 -8.80 16.14
N MET A 339 -9.66 -7.59 15.58
CA MET A 339 -9.67 -7.37 14.14
C MET A 339 -8.51 -6.48 13.72
N THR A 340 -7.75 -6.87 12.70
CA THR A 340 -6.68 -6.07 12.10
C THR A 340 -6.97 -5.88 10.61
N SER A 341 -6.88 -4.65 10.10
CA SER A 341 -7.06 -4.43 8.66
C SER A 341 -6.52 -3.09 8.16
N GLN A 342 -6.53 -2.93 6.85
CA GLN A 342 -6.56 -1.61 6.22
C GLN A 342 -8.04 -1.15 6.13
N PRO A 343 -8.35 0.12 6.44
CA PRO A 343 -9.73 0.64 6.51
C PRO A 343 -10.32 0.95 5.12
N THR A 344 -10.47 -0.07 4.28
CA THR A 344 -10.78 0.10 2.84
C THR A 344 -12.24 0.39 2.52
N ARG A 345 -13.16 0.07 3.44
CA ARG A 345 -14.62 0.19 3.26
C ARG A 345 -15.21 1.13 4.30
N ASN A 346 -16.09 2.04 3.88
CA ASN A 346 -16.83 2.96 4.74
C ASN A 346 -18.14 2.36 5.31
N ALA A 347 -18.27 1.04 5.27
CA ALA A 347 -19.43 0.29 5.74
C ALA A 347 -19.01 -1.16 6.06
N GLY A 348 -19.88 -1.87 6.77
CA GLY A 348 -19.65 -3.24 7.23
C GLY A 348 -19.04 -3.31 8.62
N MET A 349 -18.85 -4.53 9.12
CA MET A 349 -18.52 -4.78 10.53
C MET A 349 -17.24 -4.06 10.97
N PHE A 350 -16.14 -4.19 10.21
CA PHE A 350 -14.87 -3.55 10.56
C PHE A 350 -14.96 -2.01 10.59
N TYR A 351 -15.77 -1.41 9.72
CA TYR A 351 -16.06 0.02 9.76
C TYR A 351 -16.84 0.37 11.04
N GLU A 352 -17.90 -0.38 11.33
CA GLU A 352 -18.78 -0.12 12.47
C GLU A 352 -18.03 -0.26 13.82
N THR A 353 -17.03 -1.14 13.94
CA THR A 353 -16.20 -1.24 15.17
C THR A 353 -15.34 0.00 15.43
N HIS A 354 -15.04 0.79 14.41
CA HIS A 354 -14.37 2.08 14.56
C HIS A 354 -15.34 3.26 14.70
N HIS A 355 -16.65 3.03 14.50
CA HIS A 355 -17.71 4.02 14.53
C HIS A 355 -18.78 3.63 15.57
N LYS A 356 -19.97 3.18 15.16
CA LYS A 356 -21.13 3.01 16.06
C LYS A 356 -20.89 1.97 17.17
N LEU A 357 -20.10 0.93 16.90
CA LEU A 357 -19.81 -0.13 17.85
C LEU A 357 -18.58 0.17 18.73
N SER A 358 -17.88 1.29 18.48
CA SER A 358 -16.73 1.70 19.28
C SER A 358 -17.14 2.23 20.65
N HIS A 359 -16.26 2.10 21.65
CA HIS A 359 -16.47 2.70 22.98
C HIS A 359 -16.72 4.21 22.92
N ARG A 360 -16.10 4.92 21.98
CA ARG A 360 -16.31 6.37 21.78
C ARG A 360 -17.76 6.71 21.41
N ALA A 361 -18.49 5.77 20.80
CA ALA A 361 -19.89 5.90 20.42
C ALA A 361 -20.86 5.18 21.37
N GLY A 362 -20.37 4.70 22.53
CA GLY A 362 -21.17 3.93 23.49
C GLY A 362 -21.28 2.43 23.18
N GLY A 363 -20.51 1.92 22.21
CA GLY A 363 -20.36 0.49 21.97
C GLY A 363 -19.28 -0.15 22.84
N VAL A 364 -18.84 -1.36 22.44
CA VAL A 364 -17.95 -2.23 23.23
C VAL A 364 -16.56 -2.42 22.59
N TRP A 365 -16.31 -1.87 21.40
CA TRP A 365 -15.04 -2.06 20.70
C TRP A 365 -14.04 -0.97 21.04
N ILE A 366 -12.83 -1.36 21.43
CA ILE A 366 -11.65 -0.51 21.50
C ILE A 366 -11.10 -0.38 20.07
N ALA A 367 -11.33 0.79 19.48
CA ALA A 367 -10.92 1.11 18.12
C ALA A 367 -9.57 1.84 18.10
N LEU A 368 -8.51 1.13 17.73
CA LEU A 368 -7.16 1.65 17.57
C LEU A 368 -6.91 2.05 16.10
N THR A 369 -6.27 3.20 15.91
CA THR A 369 -5.81 3.65 14.60
C THR A 369 -4.30 3.81 14.67
N PHE A 370 -3.57 3.00 13.91
CA PHE A 370 -2.12 3.09 13.83
C PHE A 370 -1.74 3.92 12.61
N ASN A 371 -1.65 5.23 12.87
CA ASN A 371 -1.17 6.19 11.91
C ASN A 371 0.31 5.94 11.63
N GLY A 372 0.63 5.73 10.36
CA GLY A 372 2.00 5.62 9.86
C GLY A 372 2.80 6.88 10.16
N GLU A 373 2.22 8.08 10.14
CA GLU A 373 2.96 9.31 10.45
C GLU A 373 3.40 9.43 11.91
N GLU A 374 2.67 8.78 12.81
CA GLU A 374 2.97 8.75 14.25
C GLU A 374 3.81 7.53 14.62
N SER A 375 3.94 6.57 13.70
CA SER A 375 4.67 5.34 13.95
C SER A 375 6.17 5.63 14.00
N PRO A 376 6.88 5.20 15.06
CA PRO A 376 8.33 5.33 15.15
C PRO A 376 9.03 4.50 14.06
N LEU A 377 8.29 3.55 13.46
CA LEU A 377 8.68 2.65 12.38
C LEU A 377 8.50 3.28 10.99
N VAL A 378 8.04 4.52 10.85
CA VAL A 378 7.86 5.19 9.55
C VAL A 378 8.59 6.53 9.58
N SER A 379 9.46 6.79 8.60
CA SER A 379 10.14 8.10 8.54
C SER A 379 9.30 9.20 7.93
N GLU A 380 9.65 10.42 8.32
CA GLU A 380 9.27 11.67 7.65
C GLU A 380 9.39 11.63 6.12
N GLN A 381 10.47 11.11 5.55
CA GLN A 381 10.62 11.10 4.09
C GLN A 381 9.67 10.16 3.36
N SER A 382 9.47 8.94 3.88
CA SER A 382 8.41 8.07 3.38
C SER A 382 7.06 8.79 3.39
N LEU A 383 6.78 9.59 4.43
CA LEU A 383 5.57 10.42 4.49
C LEU A 383 5.56 11.52 3.42
N GLN A 384 6.71 12.15 3.14
CA GLN A 384 6.86 13.13 2.05
C GLN A 384 6.65 12.53 0.67
N GLU A 385 7.17 11.34 0.38
CA GLU A 385 6.88 10.64 -0.87
C GLU A 385 5.43 10.21 -0.98
N GLN A 386 4.84 9.68 0.08
CA GLN A 386 3.41 9.39 0.07
C GLN A 386 2.64 10.70 -0.19
N ARG A 387 3.09 11.84 0.36
CA ARG A 387 2.49 13.17 0.10
C ARG A 387 2.69 13.61 -1.35
N GLN A 388 3.83 13.36 -1.98
CA GLN A 388 4.06 13.68 -3.40
C GLN A 388 3.28 12.74 -4.34
N LYS A 389 3.29 11.44 -4.03
CA LYS A 389 2.64 10.39 -4.79
C LYS A 389 1.13 10.56 -4.82
N TYR A 390 0.54 10.73 -3.64
CA TYR A 390 -0.90 10.91 -3.50
C TYR A 390 -1.32 12.38 -3.65
N GLY A 391 -0.38 13.32 -3.53
CA GLY A 391 -0.57 14.76 -3.70
C GLY A 391 -1.24 15.46 -2.51
N SER A 392 -2.02 14.73 -1.71
CA SER A 392 -2.75 15.26 -0.56
C SER A 392 -2.90 14.21 0.52
N ARG A 393 -2.89 14.64 1.79
CA ARG A 393 -3.35 13.83 2.93
C ARG A 393 -4.82 13.42 2.80
N GLU A 394 -5.60 14.20 2.04
CA GLU A 394 -7.01 13.90 1.77
C GLU A 394 -7.22 12.83 0.70
N ASP A 395 -6.17 12.43 -0.05
CA ASP A 395 -6.29 11.33 -1.01
C ASP A 395 -6.64 10.04 -0.27
N ALA A 396 -7.67 9.33 -0.77
CA ALA A 396 -8.20 8.17 -0.09
C ALA A 396 -7.17 7.03 0.10
N GLN A 397 -6.20 6.86 -0.81
CA GLN A 397 -5.12 5.89 -0.60
C GLN A 397 -4.10 6.35 0.43
N TYR A 398 -3.88 7.67 0.58
CA TYR A 398 -3.07 8.21 1.68
C TYR A 398 -3.74 7.87 3.02
N LYS A 399 -5.04 8.18 3.16
CA LYS A 399 -5.83 7.87 4.36
C LYS A 399 -5.76 6.38 4.71
N ILE A 400 -6.05 5.51 3.76
CA ILE A 400 -6.06 4.05 4.00
C ILE A 400 -4.67 3.51 4.34
N ARG A 401 -3.65 3.82 3.53
CA ARG A 401 -2.36 3.11 3.55
C ARG A 401 -1.33 3.73 4.49
N VAL A 402 -1.49 5.01 4.79
CA VAL A 402 -0.59 5.79 5.64
C VAL A 402 -1.25 6.09 6.97
N LEU A 403 -2.39 6.79 6.96
CA LEU A 403 -3.03 7.24 8.21
C LEU A 403 -3.76 6.11 8.96
N GLY A 404 -4.12 5.02 8.28
CA GLY A 404 -5.01 4.02 8.86
C GLY A 404 -6.43 4.58 9.08
N GLU A 405 -6.83 5.57 8.28
CA GLU A 405 -8.14 6.21 8.33
C GLU A 405 -9.08 5.68 7.25
N PHE A 406 -10.36 5.58 7.59
CA PHE A 406 -11.42 5.30 6.62
C PHE A 406 -11.56 6.53 5.70
N PRO A 407 -11.46 6.36 4.37
CA PRO A 407 -11.66 7.47 3.46
C PRO A 407 -13.13 7.89 3.47
N ASP A 408 -13.36 9.20 3.41
CA ASP A 408 -14.72 9.71 3.23
C ASP A 408 -15.14 9.49 1.78
N LEU A 409 -15.99 8.48 1.56
CA LEU A 409 -16.57 8.16 0.26
C LEU A 409 -17.94 8.84 0.08
N SER A 410 -18.25 9.89 0.86
CA SER A 410 -19.49 10.66 0.70
C SER A 410 -19.71 11.12 -0.73
N ASP A 411 -18.62 11.39 -1.46
CA ASP A 411 -18.63 11.58 -2.91
C ASP A 411 -18.38 10.21 -3.58
N GLU A 412 -19.46 9.54 -4.02
CA GLU A 412 -19.39 8.32 -4.84
C GLU A 412 -18.57 8.52 -6.13
N PHE A 413 -18.21 9.77 -6.45
CA PHE A 413 -17.56 10.23 -7.67
C PHE A 413 -16.14 10.70 -7.42
N LEU A 414 -15.26 10.38 -8.38
CA LEU A 414 -13.81 10.58 -8.26
C LEU A 414 -13.36 12.05 -8.34
N ILE A 415 -14.10 12.89 -9.07
CA ILE A 415 -13.70 14.27 -9.38
C ILE A 415 -14.82 15.21 -8.93
N THR A 416 -14.44 16.27 -8.22
CA THR A 416 -15.39 17.26 -7.69
C THR A 416 -15.67 18.37 -8.71
N LYS A 417 -16.82 19.05 -8.56
CA LYS A 417 -17.16 20.22 -9.38
C LYS A 417 -16.09 21.31 -9.33
N ARG A 418 -15.54 21.60 -8.15
CA ARG A 418 -14.46 22.59 -7.98
C ARG A 418 -13.23 22.25 -8.82
N GLN A 419 -12.78 20.99 -8.76
CA GLN A 419 -11.65 20.52 -9.57
C GLN A 419 -11.90 20.72 -11.06
N THR A 420 -13.13 20.51 -11.55
CA THR A 420 -13.45 20.72 -12.96
C THR A 420 -13.39 22.20 -13.39
N GLU A 421 -13.68 23.14 -12.49
CA GLU A 421 -13.52 24.57 -12.75
C GLU A 421 -12.03 24.95 -12.85
N GLU A 422 -11.21 24.41 -11.95
CA GLU A 422 -9.77 24.69 -11.88
C GLU A 422 -8.99 24.20 -13.12
N MET A 423 -9.52 23.26 -13.90
CA MET A 423 -8.91 22.81 -15.17
C MET A 423 -8.78 23.93 -16.21
N TYR A 424 -9.63 24.96 -16.14
CA TYR A 424 -9.65 26.06 -17.11
C TYR A 424 -8.77 27.27 -16.69
N VAL A 425 -8.11 27.18 -15.54
CA VAL A 425 -7.34 28.29 -14.96
C VAL A 425 -5.86 27.98 -14.98
N GLY A 426 -5.06 28.88 -15.56
CA GLY A 426 -3.60 28.80 -15.58
C GLY A 426 -3.03 27.84 -16.63
N ALA A 427 -1.80 27.39 -16.39
CA ALA A 427 -1.06 26.48 -17.26
C ALA A 427 -0.51 25.29 -16.46
N SER A 428 -0.34 24.16 -17.13
CA SER A 428 0.32 22.98 -16.56
C SER A 428 1.67 22.68 -17.21
N ILE A 429 1.90 23.19 -18.43
CA ILE A 429 3.16 23.09 -19.18
C ILE A 429 3.77 24.49 -19.26
N PHE A 430 5.07 24.59 -18.97
CA PHE A 430 5.82 25.85 -18.86
C PHE A 430 6.95 25.89 -19.91
N ASP A 431 7.61 27.04 -20.05
CA ASP A 431 8.54 27.31 -21.16
C ASP A 431 9.77 26.39 -21.21
N ASP A 432 10.18 25.84 -20.06
CA ASP A 432 11.29 24.88 -19.92
C ASP A 432 10.88 23.43 -20.26
N HIS A 433 9.59 23.17 -20.43
CA HIS A 433 9.09 21.84 -20.73
C HIS A 433 9.10 21.54 -22.23
N GLN A 434 9.96 20.59 -22.64
CA GLN A 434 9.95 20.02 -23.99
C GLN A 434 8.75 19.09 -24.21
N PHE A 435 7.69 19.75 -24.65
CA PHE A 435 6.44 19.30 -25.26
C PHE A 435 6.37 18.18 -26.30
N GLY A 436 5.40 17.26 -26.25
CA GLY A 436 4.91 16.54 -27.44
C GLY A 436 3.41 16.60 -27.63
N TYR A 437 2.93 16.25 -28.82
CA TYR A 437 1.50 16.11 -29.10
C TYR A 437 1.05 14.65 -28.94
N VAL A 438 -0.12 14.46 -28.33
CA VAL A 438 -0.80 13.17 -28.27
C VAL A 438 -2.24 13.37 -28.72
N ILE A 439 -2.67 12.55 -29.68
CA ILE A 439 -4.04 12.51 -30.19
C ILE A 439 -4.71 11.27 -29.62
N THR A 440 -5.77 11.45 -28.85
CA THR A 440 -6.52 10.37 -28.21
C THR A 440 -7.90 10.23 -28.85
N VAL A 441 -8.29 8.99 -29.17
CA VAL A 441 -9.54 8.67 -29.87
C VAL A 441 -10.33 7.63 -29.07
N ASP A 442 -11.43 8.04 -28.45
CA ASP A 442 -12.43 7.14 -27.88
C ASP A 442 -13.51 6.86 -28.94
N VAL A 443 -13.78 5.58 -29.22
CA VAL A 443 -14.74 5.20 -30.26
C VAL A 443 -16.04 4.76 -29.59
N GLY A 444 -17.13 5.46 -29.91
CA GLY A 444 -18.46 5.21 -29.34
C GLY A 444 -18.96 3.78 -29.62
N GLY A 445 -19.50 3.14 -28.59
CA GLY A 445 -20.11 1.81 -28.67
C GLY A 445 -21.56 1.85 -29.15
N GLY A 446 -21.81 2.35 -30.36
CA GLY A 446 -23.10 2.25 -31.04
C GLY A 446 -23.86 3.58 -31.19
N VAL A 447 -24.43 3.75 -32.40
CA VAL A 447 -25.26 4.89 -32.81
C VAL A 447 -26.32 5.28 -31.78
N GLY A 448 -26.31 6.54 -31.36
CA GLY A 448 -27.29 7.13 -30.45
C GLY A 448 -26.93 7.03 -28.97
N ARG A 449 -25.89 6.28 -28.59
CA ARG A 449 -25.59 5.96 -27.18
C ARG A 449 -24.33 6.66 -26.65
N ASP A 450 -23.19 6.30 -27.21
CA ASP A 450 -21.87 6.78 -26.79
C ASP A 450 -21.30 7.70 -27.87
N ASP A 451 -20.58 8.74 -27.46
CA ASP A 451 -19.94 9.66 -28.39
C ASP A 451 -18.59 9.10 -28.83
N SER A 452 -18.28 9.21 -30.13
CA SER A 452 -16.89 9.13 -30.57
C SER A 452 -16.22 10.47 -30.30
N VAL A 453 -15.02 10.46 -29.74
CA VAL A 453 -14.29 11.66 -29.30
C VAL A 453 -12.86 11.62 -29.79
N ILE A 454 -12.39 12.71 -30.40
CA ILE A 454 -10.98 12.94 -30.71
C ILE A 454 -10.51 14.16 -29.91
N VAL A 455 -9.41 14.02 -29.18
CA VAL A 455 -8.79 15.08 -28.40
C VAL A 455 -7.33 15.24 -28.82
N VAL A 456 -6.87 16.48 -28.95
CA VAL A 456 -5.46 16.82 -29.18
C VAL A 456 -4.92 17.50 -27.93
N SER A 457 -3.81 16.98 -27.41
CA SER A 457 -3.20 17.47 -26.18
C SER A 457 -1.70 17.68 -26.32
N LYS A 458 -1.18 18.72 -25.67
CA LYS A 458 0.23 18.82 -25.32
C LYS A 458 0.49 17.95 -24.09
N VAL A 459 1.58 17.19 -24.10
CA VAL A 459 1.96 16.30 -23.01
C VAL A 459 3.43 16.49 -22.69
N TRP A 460 3.75 16.55 -21.40
CA TRP A 460 5.11 16.54 -20.89
C TRP A 460 5.19 15.63 -19.66
N GLY A 461 6.33 14.98 -19.45
CA GLY A 461 6.57 14.09 -18.31
C GLY A 461 6.07 12.65 -18.49
N GLU A 462 6.87 11.71 -18.00
CA GLU A 462 6.70 10.27 -18.14
C GLU A 462 6.27 9.56 -16.84
N SER A 463 6.35 10.26 -15.71
CA SER A 463 6.03 9.69 -14.39
C SER A 463 4.61 10.06 -13.94
N GLN A 464 4.02 9.31 -13.01
CA GLN A 464 2.68 9.63 -12.48
C GLN A 464 2.70 10.75 -11.42
N TRP A 465 3.82 10.87 -10.72
CA TRP A 465 4.09 11.80 -9.62
C TRP A 465 5.60 12.16 -9.64
N GLY A 466 6.00 13.09 -8.77
CA GLY A 466 7.38 13.61 -8.72
C GLY A 466 7.66 14.73 -9.72
N GLU A 467 8.93 15.06 -9.94
CA GLU A 467 9.35 16.19 -10.79
C GLU A 467 8.93 16.02 -12.25
N ARG A 468 9.10 14.80 -12.80
CA ARG A 468 8.68 14.41 -14.15
C ARG A 468 7.22 13.94 -14.19
N ALA A 469 6.40 14.35 -13.21
CA ALA A 469 4.98 14.02 -13.19
C ALA A 469 4.29 14.53 -14.44
N ARG A 470 3.51 13.66 -15.08
CA ARG A 470 2.82 13.96 -16.33
C ARG A 470 1.95 15.19 -16.18
N ARG A 471 2.13 16.11 -17.13
CA ARG A 471 1.41 17.36 -17.31
C ARG A 471 0.78 17.36 -18.69
N VAL A 472 -0.45 17.86 -18.75
CA VAL A 472 -1.28 17.82 -19.95
C VAL A 472 -1.99 19.15 -20.13
N GLU A 473 -1.96 19.67 -21.36
CA GLU A 473 -2.83 20.75 -21.80
C GLU A 473 -3.65 20.30 -23.01
N VAL A 474 -4.96 20.15 -22.85
CA VAL A 474 -5.88 19.86 -23.96
C VAL A 474 -6.01 21.10 -24.81
N VAL A 475 -5.52 21.06 -26.05
CA VAL A 475 -5.50 22.21 -26.96
C VAL A 475 -6.70 22.23 -27.89
N ASP A 476 -7.23 21.07 -28.28
CA ASP A 476 -8.46 21.01 -29.08
C ASP A 476 -9.24 19.70 -28.88
N ILE A 477 -10.55 19.77 -29.17
CA ILE A 477 -11.46 18.61 -29.26
C ILE A 477 -12.12 18.69 -30.65
N PRO A 478 -11.42 18.23 -31.70
CA PRO A 478 -11.88 18.36 -33.08
C PRO A 478 -13.14 17.57 -33.40
N LEU A 479 -13.45 16.53 -32.61
CA LEU A 479 -14.63 15.70 -32.83
C LEU A 479 -15.19 15.22 -31.48
N CYS A 480 -16.50 15.40 -31.29
CA CYS A 480 -17.29 14.78 -30.23
C CYS A 480 -18.72 14.60 -30.76
N LYS A 481 -19.03 13.42 -31.29
CA LYS A 481 -20.30 13.16 -31.99
C LYS A 481 -20.85 11.78 -31.67
N ASN A 482 -22.17 11.72 -31.57
CA ASN A 482 -22.93 10.49 -31.37
C ASN A 482 -23.36 9.86 -32.71
N ARG A 483 -22.39 9.59 -33.60
CA ARG A 483 -22.63 8.92 -34.88
C ARG A 483 -21.39 8.12 -35.29
N ASP A 484 -21.58 6.83 -35.52
CA ASP A 484 -20.52 5.92 -35.94
C ASP A 484 -20.26 6.10 -37.44
N ASP A 485 -19.29 6.94 -37.78
CA ASP A 485 -18.70 6.97 -39.12
C ASP A 485 -17.18 6.81 -39.01
N ILE A 486 -16.73 5.57 -39.24
CA ILE A 486 -15.31 5.20 -39.19
C ILE A 486 -14.51 5.98 -40.25
N LEU A 487 -15.11 6.29 -41.41
CA LEU A 487 -14.44 7.04 -42.46
C LEU A 487 -14.29 8.51 -42.09
N GLU A 488 -15.29 9.11 -41.44
CA GLU A 488 -15.17 10.47 -40.90
C GLU A 488 -14.09 10.55 -39.81
N LEU A 489 -14.10 9.60 -38.86
CA LEU A 489 -13.08 9.51 -37.82
C LEU A 489 -11.68 9.36 -38.42
N PHE A 490 -11.51 8.47 -39.39
CA PHE A 490 -10.24 8.26 -40.08
C PHE A 490 -9.78 9.51 -40.84
N ALA A 491 -10.66 10.14 -41.61
CA ALA A 491 -10.34 11.36 -42.34
C ALA A 491 -9.88 12.46 -41.39
N LYS A 492 -10.55 12.60 -40.25
CA LYS A 492 -10.16 13.59 -39.23
C LYS A 492 -8.83 13.25 -38.56
N ILE A 493 -8.57 11.98 -38.26
CA ILE A 493 -7.28 11.52 -37.73
C ILE A 493 -6.14 11.87 -38.69
N ASN A 494 -6.32 11.62 -40.00
CA ASN A 494 -5.30 11.95 -41.00
C ASN A 494 -5.02 13.45 -41.08
N GLU A 495 -6.07 14.28 -41.10
CA GLU A 495 -5.93 15.73 -41.07
C GLU A 495 -5.11 16.18 -39.86
N LEU A 496 -5.38 15.61 -38.68
CA LEU A 496 -4.67 15.96 -37.45
C LEU A 496 -3.22 15.45 -37.45
N LEU A 497 -2.93 14.27 -37.98
CA LEU A 497 -1.55 13.77 -38.06
C LEU A 497 -0.69 14.61 -39.01
N LEU A 498 -1.28 15.22 -40.04
CA LEU A 498 -0.60 16.19 -40.89
C LEU A 498 -0.42 17.54 -40.19
N GLN A 499 -1.42 17.98 -39.43
CA GLN A 499 -1.39 19.25 -38.71
C GLN A 499 -0.43 19.21 -37.50
N TYR A 500 -0.34 18.07 -36.83
CA TYR A 500 0.48 17.84 -35.64
C TYR A 500 1.53 16.76 -35.96
N PRO A 501 2.62 17.12 -36.67
CA PRO A 501 3.68 16.17 -36.96
C PRO A 501 4.27 15.60 -35.66
N ASN A 502 4.68 14.33 -35.70
CA ASN A 502 5.13 13.53 -34.55
C ASN A 502 4.10 13.28 -33.45
N ALA A 503 2.82 13.64 -33.66
CA ALA A 503 1.80 13.33 -32.68
C ALA A 503 1.65 11.81 -32.51
N ASN A 504 1.69 11.35 -31.26
CA ASN A 504 1.41 9.96 -30.95
C ASN A 504 -0.10 9.74 -30.96
N LEU A 505 -0.56 8.79 -31.78
CA LEU A 505 -1.97 8.43 -31.88
C LEU A 505 -2.31 7.30 -30.90
N VAL A 506 -3.36 7.50 -30.11
CA VAL A 506 -3.87 6.55 -29.11
C VAL A 506 -5.34 6.30 -29.39
N VAL A 507 -5.75 5.04 -29.53
CA VAL A 507 -7.12 4.69 -29.98
C VAL A 507 -7.69 3.58 -29.11
N ASP A 508 -8.96 3.72 -28.69
CA ASP A 508 -9.72 2.58 -28.15
C ASP A 508 -9.99 1.58 -29.28
N ASP A 509 -9.24 0.47 -29.25
CA ASP A 509 -9.29 -0.60 -30.24
C ASP A 509 -10.16 -1.77 -29.75
N ASN A 510 -11.23 -1.45 -29.01
CA ASN A 510 -12.18 -2.41 -28.50
C ASN A 510 -13.59 -2.19 -29.08
N GLY A 511 -14.40 -3.24 -29.12
CA GLY A 511 -15.77 -3.16 -29.65
C GLY A 511 -15.84 -2.54 -31.06
N ALA A 512 -16.55 -1.40 -31.17
CA ALA A 512 -16.73 -0.64 -32.40
C ALA A 512 -15.41 -0.05 -32.96
N GLY A 513 -14.43 0.21 -32.08
CA GLY A 513 -13.12 0.74 -32.44
C GLY A 513 -12.24 -0.22 -33.26
N LYS A 514 -12.53 -1.54 -33.23
CA LYS A 514 -11.78 -2.55 -34.00
C LYS A 514 -11.79 -2.28 -35.50
N GLY A 515 -12.90 -1.76 -36.03
CA GLY A 515 -13.00 -1.44 -37.45
C GLY A 515 -12.05 -0.29 -37.83
N LEU A 516 -11.99 0.76 -37.01
CA LEU A 516 -11.08 1.88 -37.19
C LEU A 516 -9.62 1.44 -37.06
N GLY A 517 -9.28 0.66 -36.03
CA GLY A 517 -7.93 0.14 -35.82
C GLY A 517 -7.41 -0.73 -36.97
N GLN A 518 -8.27 -1.59 -37.53
CA GLN A 518 -7.94 -2.37 -38.74
C GLN A 518 -7.70 -1.47 -39.95
N TYR A 519 -8.51 -0.41 -40.11
CA TYR A 519 -8.39 0.50 -41.23
C TYR A 519 -7.11 1.35 -41.14
N LEU A 520 -6.77 1.88 -39.96
CA LEU A 520 -5.52 2.59 -39.70
C LEU A 520 -4.29 1.72 -40.05
N LYS A 521 -4.27 0.46 -39.59
CA LYS A 521 -3.19 -0.50 -39.91
C LYS A 521 -3.04 -0.75 -41.40
N LYS A 522 -4.16 -0.89 -42.13
CA LYS A 522 -4.13 -1.08 -43.61
C LYS A 522 -3.52 0.11 -44.34
N GLN A 523 -3.64 1.31 -43.77
CA GLN A 523 -3.10 2.55 -44.34
C GLN A 523 -1.69 2.86 -43.83
N GLY A 524 -1.07 1.94 -43.09
CA GLY A 524 0.30 2.11 -42.56
C GLY A 524 0.40 3.08 -41.38
N ILE A 525 -0.71 3.45 -40.75
CA ILE A 525 -0.72 4.38 -39.63
C ILE A 525 -0.53 3.61 -38.32
N PHE A 526 0.54 3.95 -37.61
CA PHE A 526 0.83 3.41 -36.29
C PHE A 526 -0.01 4.09 -35.21
N TYR A 527 -0.51 3.31 -34.25
CA TYR A 527 -1.22 3.83 -33.08
C TYR A 527 -1.01 2.91 -31.86
N VAL A 528 -1.20 3.48 -30.68
CA VAL A 528 -1.21 2.77 -29.40
C VAL A 528 -2.65 2.32 -29.08
N PRO A 529 -2.95 1.01 -29.04
CA PRO A 529 -4.28 0.53 -28.70
C PRO A 529 -4.53 0.61 -27.19
N VAL A 530 -5.75 0.99 -26.81
CA VAL A 530 -6.20 0.97 -25.41
C VAL A 530 -7.08 -0.24 -25.13
N TYR A 531 -6.84 -0.89 -23.99
CA TYR A 531 -7.61 -2.03 -23.51
C TYR A 531 -7.93 -1.84 -22.02
N TRP A 532 -9.11 -1.27 -21.72
CA TRP A 532 -9.47 -0.82 -20.38
C TRP A 532 -9.46 -1.91 -19.30
N GLY A 533 -9.96 -3.11 -19.63
CA GLY A 533 -10.10 -4.23 -18.69
C GLY A 533 -8.80 -4.97 -18.39
N SER A 534 -7.70 -4.64 -19.08
CA SER A 534 -6.41 -5.32 -18.86
C SER A 534 -5.79 -4.91 -17.53
N GLN A 535 -4.96 -5.81 -16.97
CA GLN A 535 -4.14 -5.50 -15.81
C GLN A 535 -3.16 -4.36 -16.11
N CYS A 536 -2.80 -3.59 -15.07
CA CYS A 536 -1.71 -2.61 -15.14
C CYS A 536 -0.41 -3.31 -15.53
N PHE A 537 0.48 -2.59 -16.21
CA PHE A 537 1.78 -3.11 -16.64
C PHE A 537 2.71 -3.26 -15.44
N SER A 538 2.89 -2.20 -14.65
CA SER A 538 3.71 -2.22 -13.44
C SER A 538 3.06 -3.02 -12.30
N ASN A 539 3.87 -3.82 -11.61
CA ASN A 539 3.46 -4.52 -10.40
C ASN A 539 3.05 -3.57 -9.27
N ASP A 540 3.62 -2.36 -9.20
CA ASP A 540 3.24 -1.37 -8.20
C ASP A 540 1.83 -0.83 -8.48
N ASN A 541 1.52 -0.54 -9.75
CA ASN A 541 0.17 -0.15 -10.14
C ASN A 541 -0.85 -1.26 -9.89
N ARG A 542 -0.48 -2.55 -10.04
CA ARG A 542 -1.37 -3.68 -9.70
C ARG A 542 -1.73 -3.77 -8.21
N LYS A 543 -0.92 -3.17 -7.33
CA LYS A 543 -1.19 -3.07 -5.89
C LYS A 543 -2.15 -1.93 -5.54
N GLU A 544 -2.36 -1.00 -6.45
CA GLU A 544 -3.16 0.23 -6.23
C GLU A 544 -4.41 0.32 -7.10
N PHE A 545 -4.43 -0.39 -8.23
CA PHE A 545 -5.49 -0.31 -9.23
C PHE A 545 -5.93 -1.70 -9.66
N THR A 546 -7.24 -1.88 -9.83
CA THR A 546 -7.79 -3.15 -10.31
C THR A 546 -7.51 -3.40 -11.81
N ASN A 547 -7.37 -2.33 -12.60
CA ASN A 547 -7.14 -2.39 -14.05
C ASN A 547 -6.60 -1.05 -14.59
N LYS A 548 -6.24 -1.04 -15.89
CA LYS A 548 -5.74 0.15 -16.59
C LYS A 548 -6.72 1.34 -16.58
N ARG A 549 -8.03 1.09 -16.64
CA ARG A 549 -9.05 2.15 -16.55
C ARG A 549 -8.98 2.87 -15.21
N SER A 550 -8.86 2.11 -14.13
CA SER A 550 -8.76 2.67 -12.79
C SER A 550 -7.48 3.47 -12.60
N LEU A 551 -6.36 2.95 -13.10
CA LEU A 551 -5.10 3.68 -13.10
C LEU A 551 -5.20 5.02 -13.84
N ALA A 552 -5.69 4.99 -15.06
CA ALA A 552 -5.78 6.15 -15.95
C ALA A 552 -6.65 7.27 -15.36
N TYR A 553 -7.83 6.92 -14.86
CA TYR A 553 -8.75 7.89 -14.27
C TYR A 553 -8.25 8.48 -12.95
N VAL A 554 -7.65 7.66 -12.08
CA VAL A 554 -7.05 8.18 -10.84
C VAL A 554 -5.83 9.05 -11.16
N GLY A 555 -5.04 8.68 -12.16
CA GLY A 555 -3.96 9.52 -12.69
C GLY A 555 -4.46 10.89 -13.18
N LEU A 556 -5.55 10.90 -13.95
CA LEU A 556 -6.24 12.11 -14.39
C LEU A 556 -6.74 12.94 -13.19
N ALA A 557 -7.46 12.33 -12.25
CA ALA A 557 -8.01 13.02 -11.08
C ALA A 557 -6.90 13.65 -10.22
N ARG A 558 -5.81 12.92 -9.98
CA ARG A 558 -4.62 13.44 -9.29
C ARG A 558 -3.96 14.56 -10.08
N ALA A 559 -3.88 14.47 -11.41
CA ALA A 559 -3.32 15.53 -12.22
C ALA A 559 -4.19 16.79 -12.19
N ILE A 560 -5.52 16.66 -12.19
CA ILE A 560 -6.44 17.80 -12.02
C ILE A 560 -6.23 18.43 -10.65
N ALA A 561 -6.28 17.64 -9.58
CA ALA A 561 -6.16 18.10 -8.20
C ALA A 561 -4.84 18.85 -7.93
N ASN A 562 -3.76 18.46 -8.61
CA ASN A 562 -2.43 19.06 -8.48
C ASN A 562 -2.14 20.12 -9.57
N GLY A 563 -3.14 20.54 -10.36
CA GLY A 563 -2.97 21.56 -11.39
C GLY A 563 -2.14 21.14 -12.61
N ARG A 564 -1.87 19.84 -12.78
CA ARG A 564 -1.10 19.26 -13.89
C ARG A 564 -1.93 18.95 -15.14
N PHE A 565 -3.25 19.00 -15.06
CA PHE A 565 -4.14 18.85 -16.22
C PHE A 565 -4.92 20.15 -16.45
N LYS A 566 -4.84 20.72 -17.66
CA LYS A 566 -5.53 21.96 -18.05
C LYS A 566 -6.21 21.83 -19.40
N ILE A 567 -7.28 22.60 -19.60
CA ILE A 567 -8.01 22.66 -20.86
C ILE A 567 -7.90 24.08 -21.41
N LYS A 568 -7.42 24.21 -22.65
CA LYS A 568 -7.18 25.50 -23.34
C LYS A 568 -8.24 25.85 -24.38
N THR A 569 -9.15 24.93 -24.65
CA THR A 569 -10.30 25.13 -25.54
C THR A 569 -11.60 25.29 -24.75
N LYS A 570 -12.53 26.09 -25.24
CA LYS A 570 -13.88 26.23 -24.66
C LYS A 570 -14.87 25.18 -25.19
N LYS A 571 -14.48 24.39 -26.19
CA LYS A 571 -15.33 23.36 -26.81
C LYS A 571 -15.82 22.37 -25.75
N HIS A 572 -17.11 22.05 -25.80
CA HIS A 572 -17.76 21.04 -24.96
C HIS A 572 -17.66 21.26 -23.43
N ASN A 573 -17.36 22.48 -22.95
CA ASN A 573 -17.14 22.78 -21.53
C ASN A 573 -18.22 22.18 -20.59
N VAL A 574 -19.50 22.45 -20.86
CA VAL A 574 -20.61 21.92 -20.04
C VAL A 574 -20.59 20.39 -19.97
N LYS A 575 -20.39 19.73 -21.12
CA LYS A 575 -20.38 18.27 -21.24
C LYS A 575 -19.16 17.65 -20.57
N ILE A 576 -18.00 18.30 -20.65
CA ILE A 576 -16.77 17.87 -19.97
C ILE A 576 -16.98 17.86 -18.47
N LYS A 577 -17.48 18.97 -17.91
CA LYS A 577 -17.72 19.09 -16.46
C LYS A 577 -18.73 18.05 -15.99
N ASP A 578 -19.84 17.91 -16.71
CA ASP A 578 -20.88 16.94 -16.38
C ASP A 578 -20.36 15.48 -16.39
N GLN A 579 -19.58 15.09 -17.39
CA GLN A 579 -19.02 13.73 -17.43
C GLN A 579 -18.02 13.46 -16.31
N LEU A 580 -17.11 14.40 -16.02
CA LEU A 580 -16.04 14.17 -15.04
C LEU A 580 -16.57 14.10 -13.60
N ILE A 581 -17.58 14.91 -13.24
CA ILE A 581 -18.17 14.88 -11.88
C ILE A 581 -19.03 13.65 -11.60
N HIS A 582 -19.37 12.86 -12.63
CA HIS A 582 -20.17 11.64 -12.52
C HIS A 582 -19.34 10.38 -12.83
N VAL A 583 -18.05 10.36 -12.47
CA VAL A 583 -17.18 9.18 -12.61
C VAL A 583 -17.17 8.39 -11.30
N PRO A 584 -17.99 7.32 -11.14
CA PRO A 584 -18.09 6.60 -9.89
C PRO A 584 -16.88 5.68 -9.65
N TYR A 585 -16.48 5.56 -8.39
CA TYR A 585 -15.38 4.68 -7.97
C TYR A 585 -15.68 3.93 -6.67
N ARG A 586 -14.90 2.88 -6.43
CA ARG A 586 -14.88 2.13 -5.17
C ARG A 586 -13.50 1.55 -4.91
N PHE A 587 -13.27 1.09 -3.68
CA PHE A 587 -12.11 0.25 -3.37
C PHE A 587 -12.48 -1.22 -3.40
N ASP A 588 -11.54 -2.07 -3.81
CA ASP A 588 -11.63 -3.50 -3.55
C ASP A 588 -11.04 -3.87 -2.17
N ASP A 589 -11.07 -5.16 -1.86
CA ASP A 589 -10.67 -5.72 -0.57
C ASP A 589 -9.18 -5.48 -0.26
N PHE A 590 -8.37 -5.22 -1.29
CA PHE A 590 -6.94 -4.96 -1.22
C PHE A 590 -6.60 -3.46 -1.30
N ALA A 591 -7.58 -2.58 -1.01
CA ALA A 591 -7.41 -1.12 -1.07
C ALA A 591 -7.04 -0.60 -2.47
N ARG A 592 -7.47 -1.28 -3.54
CA ARG A 592 -7.21 -0.85 -4.92
C ARG A 592 -8.39 -0.07 -5.47
N TYR A 593 -8.11 1.03 -6.16
CA TYR A 593 -9.12 1.78 -6.88
C TYR A 593 -9.75 0.91 -7.97
N LYS A 594 -11.08 1.00 -8.05
CA LYS A 594 -11.91 0.44 -9.11
C LYS A 594 -12.87 1.49 -9.60
N ILE A 595 -12.64 1.96 -10.81
CA ILE A 595 -13.61 2.76 -11.56
C ILE A 595 -14.65 1.80 -12.15
N LEU A 596 -15.93 2.14 -12.04
CA LEU A 596 -16.99 1.31 -12.57
C LEU A 596 -16.86 1.22 -14.10
N SER A 597 -17.16 0.05 -14.64
CA SER A 597 -17.23 -0.18 -16.08
C SER A 597 -18.41 0.55 -16.71
N LYS A 598 -18.36 0.80 -18.03
CA LYS A 598 -19.48 1.38 -18.79
C LYS A 598 -20.80 0.60 -18.55
N ASP A 599 -20.72 -0.72 -18.39
CA ASP A 599 -21.89 -1.56 -18.11
C ASP A 599 -22.43 -1.44 -16.68
N GLU A 600 -21.55 -1.30 -15.68
CA GLU A 600 -21.96 -1.02 -14.29
C GLU A 600 -22.62 0.36 -14.20
N MET A 601 -22.02 1.38 -14.82
CA MET A 601 -22.57 2.75 -14.89
C MET A 601 -23.95 2.76 -15.56
N LYS A 602 -24.11 2.01 -16.66
CA LYS A 602 -25.39 1.87 -17.36
C LYS A 602 -26.49 1.32 -16.45
N ARG A 603 -26.19 0.29 -15.65
CA ARG A 603 -27.17 -0.30 -14.72
C ARG A 603 -27.60 0.68 -13.62
N MET A 604 -26.78 1.68 -13.33
CA MET A 604 -27.07 2.77 -12.40
C MET A 604 -27.71 3.99 -13.06
N GLY A 605 -27.96 3.95 -14.38
CA GLY A 605 -28.51 5.09 -15.12
C GLY A 605 -27.50 6.23 -15.39
N ILE A 606 -26.20 5.98 -15.18
CA ILE A 606 -25.13 6.97 -15.42
C ILE A 606 -24.64 6.82 -16.85
N LYS A 607 -24.53 7.93 -17.59
CA LYS A 607 -24.02 7.94 -18.97
C LYS A 607 -22.50 7.72 -19.01
N SER A 608 -22.02 7.08 -20.08
CA SER A 608 -20.59 6.90 -20.32
C SER A 608 -19.85 8.25 -20.43
N PRO A 609 -18.69 8.40 -19.78
CA PRO A 609 -17.88 9.61 -19.82
C PRO A 609 -16.90 9.59 -21.00
N ASP A 610 -17.37 9.56 -22.25
CA ASP A 610 -16.50 9.34 -23.43
C ASP A 610 -15.40 10.40 -23.63
N ILE A 611 -15.65 11.67 -23.28
CA ILE A 611 -14.59 12.71 -23.27
C ILE A 611 -13.62 12.46 -22.11
N GLY A 612 -14.15 12.04 -20.96
CA GLY A 612 -13.33 11.63 -19.82
C GLY A 612 -12.44 10.43 -20.13
N ASP A 613 -12.93 9.45 -20.89
CA ASP A 613 -12.18 8.27 -21.32
C ASP A 613 -11.00 8.72 -22.21
N ALA A 614 -11.27 9.61 -23.19
CA ALA A 614 -10.24 10.17 -24.06
C ALA A 614 -9.17 10.95 -23.26
N PHE A 615 -9.56 11.73 -22.24
CA PHE A 615 -8.60 12.39 -21.35
C PHE A 615 -7.80 11.40 -20.50
N ALA A 616 -8.46 10.35 -19.99
CA ALA A 616 -7.82 9.34 -19.16
C ALA A 616 -6.75 8.55 -19.94
N PHE A 617 -6.91 8.33 -21.25
CA PHE A 617 -5.88 7.68 -22.09
C PHE A 617 -4.50 8.32 -21.94
N LEU A 618 -4.43 9.64 -21.72
CA LEU A 618 -3.18 10.38 -21.55
C LEU A 618 -2.38 9.95 -20.31
N PHE A 619 -2.99 9.24 -19.36
CA PHE A 619 -2.37 8.77 -18.11
C PHE A 619 -2.09 7.26 -18.10
N LEU A 620 -2.22 6.58 -19.25
CA LEU A 620 -1.83 5.18 -19.39
C LEU A 620 -0.31 5.00 -19.46
N GLU A 621 0.17 3.89 -18.89
CA GLU A 621 1.61 3.58 -18.76
C GLU A 621 2.35 3.49 -20.10
N ASN A 622 1.66 3.07 -21.16
CA ASN A 622 2.23 2.86 -22.49
C ASN A 622 1.98 4.04 -23.45
N VAL A 623 1.42 5.14 -22.96
CA VAL A 623 1.22 6.35 -23.77
C VAL A 623 2.43 7.26 -23.54
N HIS A 624 3.25 7.39 -24.57
CA HIS A 624 4.41 8.27 -24.58
C HIS A 624 4.13 9.49 -25.46
N TYR A 625 4.96 10.52 -25.36
CA TYR A 625 4.97 11.64 -26.30
C TYR A 625 6.32 11.68 -27.00
N THR A 626 6.34 12.25 -28.20
CA THR A 626 7.54 12.57 -28.95
C THR A 626 7.65 14.08 -29.00
N GLU A 627 8.84 14.63 -28.79
CA GLU A 627 9.02 16.08 -28.79
C GLU A 627 8.56 16.73 -30.10
N ALA A 628 7.79 17.81 -29.97
CA ALA A 628 7.31 18.59 -31.09
C ALA A 628 8.39 19.56 -31.54
N TYR A 629 8.66 19.63 -32.84
CA TYR A 629 9.63 20.56 -33.41
C TYR A 629 9.11 22.02 -33.44
N GLU A 630 7.78 22.22 -33.50
CA GLU A 630 7.14 23.55 -33.54
C GLU A 630 5.82 23.56 -32.74
N THR A 631 5.45 24.73 -32.20
CA THR A 631 4.15 24.92 -31.55
C THR A 631 3.09 25.27 -32.58
N VAL A 632 2.08 24.41 -32.74
CA VAL A 632 0.94 24.65 -33.64
C VAL A 632 -0.02 25.64 -32.98
N ASN A 633 -0.18 26.83 -33.57
CA ASN A 633 -1.17 27.80 -33.14
C ASN A 633 -2.55 27.42 -33.72
N VAL A 634 -3.46 26.97 -32.86
CA VAL A 634 -4.85 26.74 -33.24
C VAL A 634 -5.60 28.05 -33.10
N THR A 635 -6.04 28.63 -34.22
CA THR A 635 -6.96 29.78 -34.19
C THR A 635 -8.34 29.31 -33.78
N ASP A 636 -8.85 29.86 -32.67
CA ASP A 636 -10.23 29.65 -32.22
C ASP A 636 -11.18 30.35 -33.21
N ASP A 637 -11.63 29.60 -34.23
CA ASP A 637 -12.40 30.15 -35.36
C ASP A 637 -13.89 30.36 -35.02
N THR A 638 -14.22 30.35 -33.73
CA THR A 638 -15.54 30.74 -33.22
C THR A 638 -15.74 32.26 -33.33
N PRO A 639 -17.00 32.74 -33.49
CA PRO A 639 -17.27 34.18 -33.56
C PRO A 639 -16.68 34.97 -32.37
N GLU A 640 -16.69 34.36 -31.19
CA GLU A 640 -16.15 34.92 -29.95
C GLU A 640 -14.60 34.90 -29.91
N GLY A 641 -13.97 33.89 -30.50
CA GLY A 641 -12.51 33.78 -30.65
C GLY A 641 -11.95 34.84 -31.60
N ARG A 642 -12.69 35.14 -32.68
CA ARG A 642 -12.37 36.25 -33.60
C ARG A 642 -12.47 37.62 -32.91
N GLU A 643 -13.52 37.84 -32.10
CA GLU A 643 -13.70 39.08 -31.32
C GLU A 643 -12.60 39.28 -30.26
N GLN A 644 -12.11 38.19 -29.65
CA GLN A 644 -10.99 38.25 -28.71
C GLN A 644 -9.63 38.46 -29.38
N ALA A 645 -9.39 37.87 -30.56
CA ALA A 645 -8.19 38.12 -31.35
C ALA A 645 -8.12 39.58 -31.80
N GLU A 646 -9.25 40.15 -32.23
CA GLU A 646 -9.37 41.57 -32.55
C GLU A 646 -9.15 42.46 -31.32
N ARG A 647 -9.69 42.09 -30.15
CA ARG A 647 -9.43 42.81 -28.89
C ARG A 647 -7.96 42.75 -28.45
N LYS A 648 -7.30 41.59 -28.55
CA LYS A 648 -5.87 41.44 -28.25
C LYS A 648 -5.00 42.26 -29.21
N SER A 649 -5.32 42.24 -30.51
CA SER A 649 -4.67 43.07 -31.53
C SER A 649 -4.85 44.58 -31.25
N ARG A 650 -6.03 44.99 -30.80
CA ARG A 650 -6.28 46.38 -30.37
C ARG A 650 -5.47 46.77 -29.14
N PHE A 651 -5.36 45.89 -28.15
CA PHE A 651 -4.58 46.14 -26.93
C PHE A 651 -3.07 46.15 -27.18
N SER A 652 -2.55 45.30 -28.06
CA SER A 652 -1.14 45.33 -28.45
C SER A 652 -0.80 46.61 -29.21
N ALA A 653 -1.68 47.04 -30.13
CA ALA A 653 -1.51 48.31 -30.85
C ALA A 653 -1.57 49.54 -29.92
N LEU A 654 -2.43 49.53 -28.90
CA LEU A 654 -2.48 50.57 -27.88
C LEU A 654 -1.23 50.60 -26.99
N ARG A 655 -0.65 49.42 -26.71
CA ARG A 655 0.57 49.31 -25.91
C ARG A 655 1.81 49.78 -26.67
N GLU A 656 1.94 49.43 -27.95
CA GLU A 656 2.99 49.97 -28.83
C GLU A 656 2.86 51.48 -29.05
N ALA A 657 1.63 52.01 -29.09
CA ALA A 657 1.41 53.45 -29.16
C ALA A 657 1.83 54.17 -27.86
N ALA A 658 1.54 53.58 -26.69
CA ALA A 658 1.95 54.12 -25.39
C ALA A 658 3.46 54.02 -25.13
N GLU A 659 4.14 53.04 -25.73
CA GLU A 659 5.60 52.92 -25.70
C GLU A 659 6.27 53.95 -26.64
N LYS A 660 5.62 54.35 -27.74
CA LYS A 660 6.09 55.41 -28.66
C LYS A 660 5.82 56.84 -28.20
N GLU A 661 4.93 57.06 -27.23
CA GLU A 661 4.70 58.39 -26.62
C GLU A 661 5.63 58.66 -25.41
N ASN A 662 6.46 57.69 -25.02
CA ASN A 662 7.44 57.80 -23.93
C ASN A 662 8.91 57.85 -24.41
N ASP A 663 9.13 57.91 -25.73
CA ASP A 663 10.39 58.32 -26.39
C ASP A 663 10.22 59.73 -26.98
#